data_AF-A0A9W6Y3G1-F1
#
_entry.id   AF-A0A9W6Y3G1-F1
#
_cell.length_a   1.000
_cell.length_b   1.000
_cell.length_c   1.000
_cell.angle_alpha   90.00
_cell.angle_beta   90.00
_cell.angle_gamma   90.00
#
_symmetry.space_group_name_H-M   'P 1'
#
loop_
_entity.id
_entity.type
_entity.pdbx_description
1 polymer ?
#
loop_
_entity_poly.entity_id
_entity_poly.type
_entity_poly.pdbx_seq_one_letter_code
_entity_poly.pdbx_strand_id
1 'polypeptide(L)'
;MSDSTQLADQFLLQSSLKPNTSVKVSRGKSVAVVNDGQSGSYSSGIVSFDCASALNGSQGYASLQDAYIVLLYVESMKNTADTALSAGDYPTRYALGMKCNIASVIDEVKPRYGTDMFLFPDDWESIKHANTSNANGDGYYNNSLAGNSSLALTTGGIEPTRSNTGFLRRVLNNPPEVAGLNNSYGWPSLNKTTSQAIAQMRGTGGFKKGTSLTQGSTLGEWFYMLKIRLVDLHPIFNEIDLVANPQLKLELKVQTGYSDLTLVPSATTTARTMSLSSTTLVAGSICPVMIASSYSATTDTMNSVIGTAGCSNKLRAAWGPIHNSITTIATSGNYFPFTQSRLNLPFYDIANPTSIVSKPMKTIKYLDCYSQMFEDQAGIGAITSNKNFSIPVASSHKNVKYVCVIPFANTKTDNYATAITTPQYASPFDSAPWTFRPGSSTRDFQVQVGNKNVFQDVHSYDWMTFLDEFSKLSAVNGDLSREISNGWIGMDKWQTAQRIPAADCSRISEADVPQSIKISGTNIATQGTNLLVLVVYERSLELDQSVVAIYIDSNDYINFGKHKSKTIHEVYKTDPGYCRWLLNQKGLVEGESDISKFLARKFGNDDGSFLMTWGKYKLKTIKQIQAIDTNYLEWLSSNEFVKTKMPKLKTEVDKLLK
;
A
#
# COMPACT_ATOMS: atom_id res chain seq x y z
N MET A 1 16.60 -35.86 -7.46
CA MET A 1 17.00 -34.45 -7.34
C MET A 1 18.41 -34.36 -7.90
N SER A 2 18.58 -33.74 -9.07
CA SER A 2 19.90 -33.45 -9.64
C SER A 2 20.06 -31.94 -9.65
N ASP A 3 20.97 -31.43 -8.81
CA ASP A 3 21.39 -30.05 -8.80
C ASP A 3 21.97 -29.69 -10.17
N SER A 4 21.35 -28.74 -10.87
CA SER A 4 21.90 -28.13 -12.07
C SER A 4 22.17 -26.66 -11.79
N THR A 5 23.26 -26.38 -11.08
CA THR A 5 23.87 -25.06 -11.11
C THR A 5 24.51 -24.87 -12.49
N GLN A 6 23.95 -23.96 -13.28
CA GLN A 6 24.48 -23.64 -14.61
C GLN A 6 25.78 -22.84 -14.46
N LEU A 7 26.87 -23.31 -15.05
CA LEU A 7 28.14 -22.56 -15.10
C LEU A 7 27.94 -21.26 -15.89
N ALA A 8 28.55 -20.15 -15.45
CA ALA A 8 28.39 -18.83 -16.06
C ALA A 8 28.70 -18.81 -17.57
N ASP A 9 29.69 -19.61 -17.99
CA ASP A 9 30.07 -19.75 -19.40
C ASP A 9 28.98 -20.44 -20.24
N GLN A 10 28.28 -21.41 -19.64
CA GLN A 10 27.17 -22.10 -20.28
C GLN A 10 25.94 -21.19 -20.42
N PHE A 11 25.73 -20.26 -19.47
CA PHE A 11 24.70 -19.23 -19.57
C PHE A 11 25.02 -18.20 -20.66
N LEU A 12 26.27 -17.74 -20.75
CA LEU A 12 26.71 -16.79 -21.78
C LEU A 12 26.60 -17.39 -23.19
N LEU A 13 27.03 -18.65 -23.37
CA LEU A 13 26.89 -19.37 -24.62
C LEU A 13 25.40 -19.52 -25.00
N GLN A 14 24.56 -19.94 -24.06
CA GLN A 14 23.12 -20.11 -24.31
C GLN A 14 22.40 -18.77 -24.59
N SER A 15 22.87 -17.67 -23.99
CA SER A 15 22.39 -16.31 -24.29
C SER A 15 22.77 -15.87 -25.70
N SER A 16 24.00 -16.15 -26.13
CA SER A 16 24.49 -15.82 -27.48
C SER A 16 23.80 -16.63 -28.59
N LEU A 17 23.33 -17.83 -28.27
CA LEU A 17 22.62 -18.74 -29.17
C LEU A 17 21.11 -18.50 -29.22
N LYS A 18 20.56 -17.57 -28.41
CA LYS A 18 19.16 -17.21 -28.51
C LYS A 18 18.92 -16.50 -29.84
N PRO A 19 17.97 -16.95 -30.68
CA PRO A 19 17.59 -16.19 -31.85
C PRO A 19 17.13 -14.80 -31.40
N ASN A 20 17.62 -13.75 -32.08
CA ASN A 20 17.13 -12.38 -31.94
C ASN A 20 15.65 -12.35 -32.32
N THR A 21 14.80 -12.72 -31.37
CA THR A 21 13.36 -12.56 -31.49
C THR A 21 13.12 -11.06 -31.45
N SER A 22 12.58 -10.53 -32.54
CA SER A 22 12.04 -9.16 -32.54
C SER A 22 11.16 -9.03 -31.30
N VAL A 23 11.45 -8.07 -30.43
CA VAL A 23 10.61 -7.77 -29.27
C VAL A 23 9.24 -7.39 -29.81
N LYS A 24 8.31 -8.36 -29.84
CA LYS A 24 6.91 -8.08 -30.13
C LYS A 24 6.32 -7.53 -28.85
N VAL A 25 6.43 -6.22 -28.67
CA VAL A 25 5.55 -5.46 -27.77
C VAL A 25 4.12 -5.86 -28.12
N SER A 26 3.27 -6.12 -27.12
CA SER A 26 1.87 -6.57 -27.26
C SER A 26 1.17 -6.03 -28.53
N ARG A 27 0.33 -6.82 -29.20
CA ARG A 27 -0.37 -6.43 -30.44
C ARG A 27 -1.13 -5.10 -30.29
N GLY A 28 -1.61 -4.79 -29.09
CA GLY A 28 -2.13 -3.49 -28.70
C GLY A 28 -2.18 -3.36 -27.17
N LYS A 29 -2.16 -2.11 -26.69
CA LYS A 29 -2.41 -1.73 -25.29
C LYS A 29 -3.57 -0.74 -25.29
N SER A 30 -4.65 -1.05 -24.58
CA SER A 30 -5.75 -0.13 -24.30
C SER A 30 -5.85 0.14 -22.81
N VAL A 31 -6.32 1.30 -22.38
CA VAL A 31 -6.52 1.61 -20.96
C VAL A 31 -8.00 1.82 -20.71
N ALA A 32 -8.58 1.00 -19.84
CA ALA A 32 -9.94 1.22 -19.34
C ALA A 32 -9.87 2.18 -18.13
N VAL A 33 -10.78 3.16 -18.10
CA VAL A 33 -10.87 4.14 -17.02
C VAL A 33 -12.14 3.86 -16.23
N VAL A 34 -12.00 3.54 -14.95
CA VAL A 34 -13.09 3.33 -14.00
C VAL A 34 -13.17 4.54 -13.09
N ASN A 35 -14.30 5.26 -13.12
CA ASN A 35 -14.54 6.37 -12.20
C ASN A 35 -14.96 5.84 -10.82
N ASP A 36 -14.77 6.65 -9.79
CA ASP A 36 -15.15 6.30 -8.42
C ASP A 36 -16.67 6.31 -8.20
N GLY A 37 -17.12 5.52 -7.22
CA GLY A 37 -18.55 5.40 -6.88
C GLY A 37 -19.13 6.61 -6.15
N GLN A 38 -18.30 7.52 -5.63
CA GLN A 38 -18.74 8.62 -4.76
C GLN A 38 -19.12 9.90 -5.54
N SER A 39 -18.82 9.97 -6.83
CA SER A 39 -19.22 11.07 -7.72
C SER A 39 -18.88 12.48 -7.19
N GLY A 40 -17.77 12.63 -6.47
CA GLY A 40 -17.36 13.92 -5.90
C GLY A 40 -17.72 14.16 -4.43
N SER A 41 -18.43 13.23 -3.77
CA SER A 41 -18.79 13.33 -2.34
C SER A 41 -17.88 12.49 -1.45
N TYR A 42 -16.80 13.08 -0.93
CA TYR A 42 -15.78 12.38 -0.13
C TYR A 42 -15.84 12.68 1.37
N SER A 43 -17.02 13.01 1.90
CA SER A 43 -17.18 13.41 3.32
C SER A 43 -16.70 12.36 4.33
N SER A 44 -16.67 11.08 3.95
CA SER A 44 -16.14 9.97 4.77
C SER A 44 -14.64 9.69 4.53
N GLY A 45 -14.00 10.40 3.60
CA GLY A 45 -12.65 10.13 3.12
C GLY A 45 -12.52 8.82 2.33
N ILE A 46 -13.64 8.17 1.97
CA ILE A 46 -13.62 6.89 1.26
C ILE A 46 -13.68 7.13 -0.25
N VAL A 47 -12.81 6.47 -1.00
CA VAL A 47 -12.82 6.39 -2.46
C VAL A 47 -12.99 4.93 -2.87
N SER A 48 -14.10 4.61 -3.52
CA SER A 48 -14.41 3.24 -3.93
C SER A 48 -14.46 3.10 -5.45
N PHE A 49 -13.91 1.98 -5.96
CA PHE A 49 -13.95 1.60 -7.37
C PHE A 49 -14.62 0.25 -7.51
N ASP A 50 -15.63 0.16 -8.37
CA ASP A 50 -16.30 -1.10 -8.73
C ASP A 50 -16.04 -1.40 -10.21
N CYS A 51 -15.20 -2.41 -10.46
CA CYS A 51 -14.82 -2.82 -11.80
C CYS A 51 -15.85 -3.75 -12.45
N ALA A 52 -16.81 -4.31 -11.70
CA ALA A 52 -17.69 -5.37 -12.18
C ALA A 52 -18.64 -4.90 -13.29
N SER A 53 -19.13 -3.66 -13.21
CA SER A 53 -20.00 -3.06 -14.23
C SER A 53 -19.21 -2.25 -15.27
N ALA A 54 -18.15 -1.56 -14.83
CA ALA A 54 -17.40 -0.60 -15.64
C ALA A 54 -16.51 -1.23 -16.72
N LEU A 55 -16.15 -2.52 -16.58
CA LEU A 55 -15.27 -3.21 -17.53
C LEU A 55 -16.01 -4.11 -18.53
N ASN A 56 -17.35 -4.16 -18.49
CA ASN A 56 -18.15 -4.95 -19.43
C ASN A 56 -17.89 -4.53 -20.88
N GLY A 57 -17.36 -5.46 -21.69
CA GLY A 57 -16.99 -5.23 -23.09
C GLY A 57 -15.51 -4.91 -23.33
N SER A 58 -14.68 -4.81 -22.29
CA SER A 58 -13.22 -4.66 -22.42
C SER A 58 -12.60 -5.92 -23.03
N GLN A 59 -11.80 -5.77 -24.09
CA GLN A 59 -11.13 -6.88 -24.77
C GLN A 59 -9.65 -6.95 -24.36
N GLY A 60 -9.12 -8.17 -24.22
CA GLY A 60 -7.73 -8.42 -23.82
C GLY A 60 -7.59 -8.81 -22.34
N TYR A 61 -6.35 -8.79 -21.85
CA TYR A 61 -6.02 -9.18 -20.48
C TYR A 61 -5.51 -7.97 -19.68
N ALA A 62 -6.12 -7.72 -18.52
CA ALA A 62 -5.76 -6.61 -17.66
C ALA A 62 -4.48 -6.92 -16.86
N SER A 63 -3.58 -5.94 -16.77
CA SER A 63 -2.44 -5.97 -15.85
C SER A 63 -2.76 -5.11 -14.62
N LEU A 64 -2.91 -5.75 -13.46
CA LEU A 64 -3.04 -5.03 -12.20
C LEU A 64 -1.70 -4.47 -11.70
N GLN A 65 -0.58 -5.04 -12.16
CA GLN A 65 0.76 -4.55 -11.85
C GLN A 65 1.02 -3.15 -12.45
N ASP A 66 0.52 -2.92 -13.68
CA ASP A 66 0.67 -1.64 -14.38
C ASP A 66 -0.47 -0.65 -14.08
N ALA A 67 -1.47 -1.07 -13.32
CA ALA A 67 -2.64 -0.26 -13.01
C ALA A 67 -2.31 0.85 -12.01
N TYR A 68 -2.99 1.98 -12.16
CA TYR A 68 -2.79 3.12 -11.28
C TYR A 68 -4.07 3.94 -11.10
N ILE A 69 -4.16 4.58 -9.94
CA ILE A 69 -5.24 5.46 -9.53
C ILE A 69 -4.75 6.89 -9.69
N VAL A 70 -5.57 7.75 -10.27
CA VAL A 70 -5.38 9.20 -10.21
C VAL A 70 -6.30 9.73 -9.13
N LEU A 71 -5.71 10.05 -7.99
CA LEU A 71 -6.37 10.64 -6.84
C LEU A 71 -6.20 12.16 -6.88
N LEU A 72 -7.32 12.87 -6.79
CA LEU A 72 -7.34 14.33 -6.72
C LEU A 72 -7.30 14.76 -5.25
N TYR A 73 -6.25 15.47 -4.86
CA TYR A 73 -5.99 15.81 -3.47
C TYR A 73 -5.78 17.31 -3.29
N VAL A 74 -6.34 17.89 -2.23
CA VAL A 74 -6.31 19.34 -2.00
C VAL A 74 -5.82 19.66 -0.60
N GLU A 75 -4.78 20.48 -0.54
CA GLU A 75 -4.28 21.08 0.70
C GLU A 75 -4.57 22.58 0.69
N SER A 76 -4.88 23.17 1.83
CA SER A 76 -5.33 24.56 1.88
C SER A 76 -4.94 25.21 3.19
N MET A 77 -4.64 26.50 3.14
CA MET A 77 -4.28 27.30 4.30
C MET A 77 -5.24 28.47 4.45
N LYS A 78 -5.74 28.71 5.66
CA LYS A 78 -6.70 29.78 5.98
C LYS A 78 -6.28 30.56 7.22
N ASN A 79 -6.50 31.87 7.18
CA ASN A 79 -6.41 32.70 8.38
C ASN A 79 -7.68 32.49 9.23
N THR A 80 -7.51 31.90 10.42
CA THR A 80 -8.61 31.63 11.37
C THR A 80 -8.59 32.60 12.55
N ALA A 81 -7.65 33.55 12.59
CA ALA A 81 -7.63 34.59 13.61
C ALA A 81 -8.74 35.63 13.38
N ASP A 82 -9.16 36.28 14.46
CA ASP A 82 -10.12 37.41 14.43
C ASP A 82 -9.51 38.72 13.90
N THR A 83 -8.24 38.67 13.46
CA THR A 83 -7.50 39.82 12.91
C THR A 83 -6.97 39.51 11.51
N ALA A 84 -6.96 40.52 10.63
CA ALA A 84 -6.39 40.42 9.30
C ALA A 84 -4.84 40.29 9.35
N LEU A 85 -4.25 39.69 8.32
CA LEU A 85 -2.81 39.66 8.10
C LEU A 85 -2.33 41.02 7.55
N SER A 86 -2.33 42.08 8.35
CA SER A 86 -2.06 43.46 7.90
C SER A 86 -0.59 43.75 7.52
N ALA A 87 0.35 42.82 7.78
CA ALA A 87 1.78 42.97 7.49
C ALA A 87 2.48 41.70 6.94
N GLY A 88 1.72 40.66 6.58
CA GLY A 88 2.23 39.44 5.94
C GLY A 88 1.92 39.41 4.43
N ASP A 89 2.70 38.67 3.64
CA ASP A 89 2.34 38.29 2.27
C ASP A 89 1.62 36.93 2.29
N TYR A 90 0.93 36.57 1.22
CA TYR A 90 0.34 35.24 1.10
C TYR A 90 1.43 34.17 1.04
N PRO A 91 1.14 32.94 1.53
CA PRO A 91 2.02 31.81 1.36
C PRO A 91 2.39 31.64 -0.10
N THR A 92 3.68 31.46 -0.35
CA THR A 92 4.14 30.95 -1.64
C THR A 92 3.78 29.47 -1.74
N ARG A 93 3.88 28.88 -2.94
CA ARG A 93 3.70 27.43 -3.13
C ARG A 93 4.63 26.58 -2.26
N TYR A 94 5.66 27.19 -1.66
CA TYR A 94 6.66 26.53 -0.84
C TYR A 94 6.41 26.62 0.67
N ALA A 95 5.30 27.24 1.10
CA ALA A 95 4.93 27.39 2.52
C ALA A 95 4.46 26.08 3.16
N LEU A 96 3.95 25.16 2.34
CA LEU A 96 3.38 23.89 2.74
C LEU A 96 3.78 22.84 1.69
N GLY A 97 4.08 21.62 2.11
CA GLY A 97 4.29 20.50 1.19
C GLY A 97 3.85 19.19 1.82
N MET A 98 3.69 18.16 0.99
CA MET A 98 3.41 16.81 1.48
C MET A 98 4.57 16.27 2.31
N LYS A 99 4.26 15.39 3.26
CA LYS A 99 5.22 14.46 3.87
C LYS A 99 5.65 13.42 2.85
N CYS A 100 6.74 12.72 3.16
CA CYS A 100 7.25 11.69 2.27
C CYS A 100 6.25 10.53 2.14
N ASN A 101 6.14 10.01 0.92
CA ASN A 101 5.39 8.80 0.56
C ASN A 101 3.85 8.94 0.58
N ILE A 102 3.18 8.12 -0.24
CA ILE A 102 1.73 8.08 -0.40
C ILE A 102 0.97 7.58 0.83
N ALA A 103 1.67 6.86 1.72
CA ALA A 103 1.14 6.49 3.03
C ALA A 103 0.77 7.71 3.91
N SER A 104 1.25 8.90 3.54
CA SER A 104 0.81 10.15 4.15
C SER A 104 -0.59 10.58 3.69
N VAL A 105 -1.07 10.09 2.54
CA VAL A 105 -2.34 10.45 1.90
C VAL A 105 -3.37 9.32 1.97
N ILE A 106 -2.96 8.05 1.90
CA ILE A 106 -3.85 6.88 2.05
C ILE A 106 -3.67 6.28 3.45
N ASP A 107 -4.79 6.13 4.17
CA ASP A 107 -4.85 5.58 5.53
C ASP A 107 -4.85 4.05 5.56
N GLU A 108 -5.57 3.41 4.64
CA GLU A 108 -5.73 1.96 4.64
C GLU A 108 -5.62 1.36 3.22
N VAL A 109 -4.41 0.94 2.85
CA VAL A 109 -4.04 -0.29 2.11
C VAL A 109 -2.58 -0.60 2.49
N LYS A 110 -2.21 -1.86 2.79
CA LYS A 110 -0.92 -2.26 3.40
C LYS A 110 0.01 -3.02 2.41
N PRO A 111 1.35 -3.05 2.55
CA PRO A 111 2.26 -2.01 2.09
C PRO A 111 3.39 -2.52 1.17
N ARG A 112 3.93 -1.63 0.33
CA ARG A 112 5.36 -1.22 0.17
C ARG A 112 5.54 -0.75 -1.26
N TYR A 113 6.43 0.23 -1.44
CA TYR A 113 6.69 1.01 -2.65
C TYR A 113 5.74 2.18 -2.83
N GLY A 114 6.29 3.30 -3.28
CA GLY A 114 5.63 4.61 -3.29
C GLY A 114 5.46 5.14 -4.71
N THR A 115 4.65 6.18 -4.81
CA THR A 115 4.28 6.87 -6.04
C THR A 115 5.44 7.51 -6.75
N ASP A 116 5.27 7.77 -8.05
CA ASP A 116 6.24 8.49 -8.91
C ASP A 116 6.58 9.91 -8.37
N MET A 117 5.82 10.45 -7.40
CA MET A 117 5.96 11.80 -6.84
C MET A 117 6.14 11.79 -5.30
N PHE A 118 6.98 12.70 -4.79
CA PHE A 118 7.22 13.00 -3.36
C PHE A 118 7.90 11.93 -2.50
N LEU A 119 8.58 10.94 -3.11
CA LEU A 119 9.44 9.97 -2.42
C LEU A 119 10.83 10.57 -2.12
N PHE A 120 10.86 11.68 -1.39
CA PHE A 120 12.11 12.31 -0.93
C PHE A 120 12.16 12.18 0.59
N PRO A 121 12.82 11.15 1.13
CA PRO A 121 12.89 10.92 2.57
C PRO A 121 13.67 12.03 3.28
N ASP A 122 13.25 12.38 4.49
CA ASP A 122 14.05 13.24 5.36
C ASP A 122 15.24 12.44 5.91
N ASP A 123 16.39 13.09 6.00
CA ASP A 123 17.63 12.44 6.46
C ASP A 123 17.88 12.71 7.95
N TRP A 124 18.79 11.94 8.56
CA TRP A 124 19.13 12.08 9.98
C TRP A 124 19.62 13.48 10.34
N GLU A 125 20.23 14.19 9.40
CA GLU A 125 20.68 15.58 9.55
C GLU A 125 19.52 16.56 9.81
N SER A 126 18.29 16.15 9.49
CA SER A 126 17.08 16.96 9.68
C SER A 126 16.53 16.85 11.10
N ILE A 127 17.08 15.97 11.95
CA ILE A 127 16.66 15.83 13.34
C ILE A 127 16.94 17.13 14.09
N LYS A 128 15.89 17.70 14.66
CA LYS A 128 15.95 18.85 15.56
C LYS A 128 14.70 18.85 16.42
N HIS A 129 14.86 18.58 17.70
CA HIS A 129 13.77 18.59 18.64
C HIS A 129 13.56 19.97 19.26
N ALA A 130 12.31 20.42 19.31
CA ALA A 130 11.90 21.53 20.15
C ALA A 130 10.49 21.28 20.72
N ASN A 131 10.40 21.25 22.05
CA ASN A 131 9.13 21.14 22.79
C ASN A 131 8.53 22.52 23.13
N THR A 132 9.10 23.60 22.59
CA THR A 132 8.67 24.98 22.82
C THR A 132 8.44 25.67 21.48
N SER A 133 7.44 26.55 21.46
CA SER A 133 7.10 27.34 20.27
C SER A 133 8.34 28.10 19.80
N ASN A 134 8.73 27.88 18.55
CA ASN A 134 9.86 28.56 17.92
C ASN A 134 9.57 28.78 16.44
N ALA A 135 10.48 29.44 15.72
CA ALA A 135 10.26 29.79 14.33
C ALA A 135 10.16 28.57 13.37
N ASN A 136 10.55 27.37 13.79
CA ASN A 136 10.40 26.11 13.05
C ASN A 136 9.16 25.30 13.47
N GLY A 137 8.41 25.73 14.50
CA GLY A 137 7.38 24.89 15.09
C GLY A 137 7.91 23.91 16.15
N ASP A 138 7.02 23.11 16.71
CA ASP A 138 7.28 22.10 17.73
C ASP A 138 7.21 20.67 17.15
N GLY A 139 8.31 19.91 17.25
CA GLY A 139 8.46 18.58 16.65
C GLY A 139 9.91 18.06 16.69
N TYR A 140 10.15 16.84 16.20
CA TYR A 140 11.49 16.20 16.20
C TYR A 140 12.31 16.43 14.93
N TYR A 141 11.67 16.83 13.84
CA TYR A 141 12.33 17.02 12.55
C TYR A 141 12.16 18.47 12.12
N ASN A 142 13.24 19.09 11.69
CA ASN A 142 13.17 20.46 11.21
C ASN A 142 12.47 20.52 9.84
N ASN A 143 11.84 21.65 9.60
CA ASN A 143 11.13 22.01 8.37
C ASN A 143 11.81 23.19 7.67
N SER A 144 13.12 23.37 7.89
CA SER A 144 13.87 24.48 7.31
C SER A 144 14.31 24.18 5.89
N LEU A 145 14.05 25.11 4.97
CA LEU A 145 14.38 24.99 3.55
C LEU A 145 15.80 25.45 3.24
N ALA A 146 16.40 26.21 4.15
CA ALA A 146 17.72 26.79 4.03
C ALA A 146 18.34 26.86 5.42
N GLY A 147 18.87 25.72 5.87
CA GLY A 147 19.57 25.63 7.15
C GLY A 147 20.82 26.51 7.21
N ASN A 148 21.37 26.62 8.41
CA ASN A 148 22.62 27.29 8.69
C ASN A 148 23.80 26.57 8.02
N SER A 149 24.69 27.32 7.36
CA SER A 149 25.92 26.79 6.75
C SER A 149 27.05 26.55 7.77
N SER A 150 26.87 26.95 9.03
CA SER A 150 27.86 26.81 10.10
C SER A 150 27.83 25.41 10.73
N LEU A 151 29.01 24.81 10.88
CA LEU A 151 29.24 23.58 11.65
C LEU A 151 29.54 23.84 13.13
N ALA A 152 29.57 25.11 13.56
CA ALA A 152 29.84 25.44 14.95
C ALA A 152 28.61 25.14 15.82
N LEU A 153 28.82 24.40 16.92
CA LEU A 153 27.82 24.23 17.96
C LEU A 153 27.50 25.61 18.54
N THR A 154 26.21 25.97 18.56
CA THR A 154 25.78 27.19 19.25
C THR A 154 26.05 27.05 20.75
N THR A 155 26.29 28.17 21.43
CA THR A 155 26.52 28.24 22.87
C THR A 155 25.41 27.49 23.62
N GLY A 156 25.71 26.31 24.15
CA GLY A 156 24.72 25.37 24.71
C GLY A 156 24.84 23.92 24.21
N GLY A 157 25.71 23.62 23.24
CA GLY A 157 26.02 22.25 22.83
C GLY A 157 24.96 21.56 21.97
N ILE A 158 24.10 22.35 21.30
CA ILE A 158 23.07 21.85 20.38
C ILE A 158 23.62 21.91 18.94
N GLU A 159 23.38 20.85 18.16
CA GLU A 159 23.72 20.80 16.74
C GLU A 159 23.07 21.95 15.95
N PRO A 160 23.80 22.61 15.02
CA PRO A 160 23.26 23.68 14.22
C PRO A 160 22.10 23.20 13.34
N THR A 161 21.15 24.09 13.07
CA THR A 161 19.99 23.75 12.22
C THR A 161 20.44 23.56 10.77
N ARG A 162 20.37 22.34 10.28
CA ARG A 162 20.65 22.02 8.86
C ARG A 162 19.37 22.12 8.03
N SER A 163 19.55 22.23 6.71
CA SER A 163 18.43 22.23 5.77
C SER A 163 17.82 20.84 5.74
N ASN A 164 16.49 20.74 5.77
CA ASN A 164 15.81 19.49 5.48
C ASN A 164 15.80 19.26 3.96
N THR A 165 16.76 18.48 3.48
CA THR A 165 16.96 18.21 2.05
C THR A 165 15.80 17.40 1.44
N GLY A 166 15.20 16.49 2.21
CA GLY A 166 14.02 15.73 1.82
C GLY A 166 12.82 16.64 1.62
N PHE A 167 12.47 17.44 2.63
CA PHE A 167 11.38 18.40 2.57
C PHE A 167 11.57 19.45 1.46
N LEU A 168 12.78 19.99 1.31
CA LEU A 168 13.11 20.92 0.22
C LEU A 168 12.77 20.33 -1.15
N ARG A 169 13.16 19.07 -1.41
CA ARG A 169 12.83 18.39 -2.67
C ARG A 169 11.33 18.15 -2.83
N ARG A 170 10.59 17.83 -1.77
CA ARG A 170 9.13 17.69 -1.84
C ARG A 170 8.48 19.01 -2.22
N VAL A 171 8.86 20.08 -1.52
CA VAL A 171 8.32 21.42 -1.75
C VAL A 171 8.66 21.98 -3.14
N LEU A 172 9.85 21.69 -3.69
CA LEU A 172 10.20 22.06 -5.06
C LEU A 172 9.36 21.35 -6.12
N ASN A 173 8.84 20.15 -5.81
CA ASN A 173 7.92 19.40 -6.66
C ASN A 173 6.46 19.79 -6.47
N ASN A 174 6.15 20.79 -5.63
CA ASN A 174 4.79 21.28 -5.49
C ASN A 174 4.25 21.84 -6.81
N PRO A 175 2.92 21.78 -7.00
CA PRO A 175 2.26 22.31 -8.17
C PRO A 175 2.66 23.75 -8.49
N PRO A 176 2.76 24.12 -9.78
CA PRO A 176 3.06 25.49 -10.19
C PRO A 176 1.91 26.44 -9.85
N GLU A 177 2.23 27.70 -9.59
CA GLU A 177 1.24 28.76 -9.40
C GLU A 177 0.41 28.97 -10.66
N VAL A 178 -0.91 28.99 -10.49
CA VAL A 178 -1.92 29.22 -11.52
C VAL A 178 -2.79 30.42 -11.12
N ALA A 179 -3.26 31.18 -12.11
CA ALA A 179 -4.14 32.33 -11.93
C ALA A 179 -3.56 33.53 -11.14
N GLY A 180 -2.23 33.72 -11.16
CA GLY A 180 -1.51 34.87 -10.56
C GLY A 180 -0.85 35.81 -11.57
N LEU A 181 -0.20 36.88 -11.09
CA LEU A 181 0.58 37.82 -11.93
C LEU A 181 1.91 37.22 -12.42
N ASN A 182 2.34 36.08 -11.85
CA ASN A 182 3.67 35.49 -12.04
C ASN A 182 3.57 34.10 -12.68
N ASN A 183 4.41 33.86 -13.68
CA ASN A 183 4.69 32.51 -14.17
C ASN A 183 5.76 31.89 -13.25
N SER A 184 5.46 30.77 -12.59
CA SER A 184 6.36 30.14 -11.60
C SER A 184 7.76 29.82 -12.11
N TYR A 185 7.93 29.68 -13.42
CA TYR A 185 9.22 29.35 -14.04
C TYR A 185 9.82 30.52 -14.84
N GLY A 186 9.10 31.63 -15.00
CA GLY A 186 9.52 32.76 -15.82
C GLY A 186 9.69 32.45 -17.33
N TRP A 187 9.30 31.25 -17.77
CA TRP A 187 9.40 30.82 -19.16
C TRP A 187 8.52 31.66 -20.11
N PRO A 188 9.07 32.26 -21.17
CA PRO A 188 8.30 33.04 -22.13
C PRO A 188 7.12 32.28 -22.76
N SER A 189 7.18 30.95 -22.81
CA SER A 189 6.14 30.07 -23.37
C SER A 189 4.93 29.83 -22.44
N LEU A 190 4.97 30.31 -21.19
CA LEU A 190 3.87 30.21 -20.24
C LEU A 190 3.33 31.62 -19.97
N ASN A 191 2.19 31.94 -20.58
CA ASN A 191 1.48 33.19 -20.28
C ASN A 191 0.46 32.99 -19.13
N LYS A 192 -0.03 34.10 -18.57
CA LYS A 192 -0.90 34.12 -17.39
C LYS A 192 -2.19 33.31 -17.59
N THR A 193 -2.85 33.49 -18.74
CA THR A 193 -4.17 32.93 -19.04
C THR A 193 -4.13 31.44 -19.38
N THR A 194 -3.04 30.94 -19.95
CA THR A 194 -2.89 29.51 -20.31
C THR A 194 -2.23 28.69 -19.20
N SER A 195 -1.70 29.31 -18.15
CA SER A 195 -0.99 28.64 -17.05
C SER A 195 -1.83 27.50 -16.41
N GLN A 196 -3.12 27.73 -16.19
CA GLN A 196 -4.04 26.74 -15.63
C GLN A 196 -4.28 25.56 -16.59
N ALA A 197 -4.57 25.83 -17.87
CA ALA A 197 -4.75 24.78 -18.86
C ALA A 197 -3.47 23.93 -19.05
N ILE A 198 -2.29 24.57 -18.99
CA ILE A 198 -1.00 23.88 -19.08
C ILE A 198 -0.73 23.05 -17.82
N ALA A 199 -1.05 23.57 -16.63
CA ALA A 199 -0.95 22.82 -15.38
C ALA A 199 -1.86 21.57 -15.39
N GLN A 200 -3.07 21.70 -15.94
CA GLN A 200 -3.99 20.57 -16.16
C GLN A 200 -3.44 19.55 -17.16
N MET A 201 -2.80 19.99 -18.25
CA MET A 201 -2.14 19.08 -19.21
C MET A 201 -0.90 18.38 -18.64
N ARG A 202 -0.16 19.03 -17.73
CA ARG A 202 1.00 18.43 -17.05
C ARG A 202 0.59 17.28 -16.12
N GLY A 203 -0.68 17.24 -15.69
CA GLY A 203 -1.17 16.21 -14.79
C GLY A 203 -0.57 16.26 -13.39
N THR A 204 0.05 17.39 -13.01
CA THR A 204 0.65 17.62 -11.68
C THR A 204 -0.22 18.48 -10.76
N GLY A 205 -1.34 19.00 -11.27
CA GLY A 205 -2.21 19.96 -10.58
C GLY A 205 -1.68 21.40 -10.59
N GLY A 206 -2.20 22.27 -9.71
CA GLY A 206 -1.86 23.70 -9.65
C GLY A 206 -1.90 24.29 -8.23
N PHE A 207 -1.23 25.42 -8.01
CA PHE A 207 -1.26 26.19 -6.77
C PHE A 207 -1.96 27.53 -7.00
N LYS A 208 -2.94 27.87 -6.17
CA LYS A 208 -3.64 29.15 -6.25
C LYS A 208 -3.31 29.99 -5.03
N LYS A 209 -2.70 31.15 -5.28
CA LYS A 209 -2.42 32.17 -4.25
C LYS A 209 -3.74 32.79 -3.78
N GLY A 210 -3.86 33.07 -2.48
CA GLY A 210 -5.01 33.80 -1.92
C GLY A 210 -5.14 35.22 -2.49
N THR A 211 -6.33 35.81 -2.34
CA THR A 211 -6.67 37.13 -2.91
C THR A 211 -7.04 38.19 -1.87
N SER A 212 -7.24 37.80 -0.60
CA SER A 212 -7.43 38.71 0.52
C SER A 212 -6.74 38.18 1.78
N LEU A 213 -6.30 39.08 2.65
CA LEU A 213 -5.65 38.80 3.93
C LEU A 213 -6.60 38.98 5.13
N THR A 214 -7.89 39.22 4.88
CA THR A 214 -8.93 39.47 5.89
C THR A 214 -9.24 38.24 6.77
N GLN A 215 -9.94 38.44 7.89
CA GLN A 215 -10.44 37.34 8.72
C GLN A 215 -11.18 36.31 7.87
N GLY A 216 -10.88 35.02 8.08
CA GLY A 216 -11.56 33.93 7.41
C GLY A 216 -11.15 33.70 5.95
N SER A 217 -10.22 34.48 5.40
CA SER A 217 -9.73 34.34 4.03
C SER A 217 -8.82 33.12 3.84
N THR A 218 -8.93 32.49 2.66
CA THR A 218 -8.02 31.43 2.22
C THR A 218 -6.74 32.06 1.68
N LEU A 219 -5.61 31.65 2.25
CA LEU A 219 -4.28 32.19 1.98
C LEU A 219 -3.59 31.50 0.81
N GLY A 220 -3.84 30.20 0.62
CA GLY A 220 -3.32 29.41 -0.49
C GLY A 220 -4.00 28.05 -0.60
N GLU A 221 -4.14 27.56 -1.83
CA GLU A 221 -4.75 26.26 -2.15
C GLU A 221 -3.78 25.48 -3.07
N TRP A 222 -3.38 24.27 -2.66
CA TRP A 222 -2.55 23.36 -3.43
C TRP A 222 -3.42 22.22 -3.96
N PHE A 223 -3.55 22.13 -5.28
CA PHE A 223 -4.29 21.08 -5.97
C PHE A 223 -3.30 20.07 -6.52
N TYR A 224 -3.34 18.83 -6.03
CA TYR A 224 -2.47 17.75 -6.45
C TYR A 224 -3.24 16.70 -7.24
N MET A 225 -2.61 16.21 -8.30
CA MET A 225 -3.06 15.05 -9.06
C MET A 225 -2.09 13.90 -8.76
N LEU A 226 -2.42 13.09 -7.78
CA LEU A 226 -1.55 12.02 -7.30
C LEU A 226 -1.77 10.76 -8.13
N LYS A 227 -0.70 10.25 -8.73
CA LYS A 227 -0.70 8.99 -9.46
C LYS A 227 -0.20 7.87 -8.56
N ILE A 228 -1.09 6.95 -8.21
CA ILE A 228 -0.87 5.89 -7.23
C ILE A 228 -0.91 4.53 -7.91
N ARG A 229 0.22 3.83 -7.99
CA ARG A 229 0.26 2.51 -8.61
C ARG A 229 -0.36 1.48 -7.66
N LEU A 230 -1.06 0.47 -8.18
CA LEU A 230 -1.65 -0.55 -7.30
C LEU A 230 -0.57 -1.35 -6.56
N VAL A 231 0.58 -1.61 -7.21
CA VAL A 231 1.73 -2.27 -6.58
C VAL A 231 2.28 -1.56 -5.35
N ASP A 232 2.10 -0.23 -5.28
CA ASP A 232 2.55 0.58 -4.14
C ASP A 232 1.59 0.44 -2.94
N LEU A 233 0.32 0.14 -3.21
CA LEU A 233 -0.70 -0.03 -2.19
C LEU A 233 -0.55 -1.37 -1.47
N HIS A 234 -0.45 -2.46 -2.23
CA HIS A 234 -0.39 -3.81 -1.69
C HIS A 234 0.48 -4.74 -2.56
N PRO A 235 1.38 -5.55 -1.96
CA PRO A 235 2.27 -6.44 -2.71
C PRO A 235 1.52 -7.50 -3.53
N ILE A 236 0.28 -7.83 -3.17
CA ILE A 236 -0.59 -8.72 -3.97
C ILE A 236 -0.67 -8.32 -5.44
N PHE A 237 -0.68 -7.01 -5.75
CA PHE A 237 -0.79 -6.53 -7.13
C PHE A 237 0.49 -6.75 -7.95
N ASN A 238 1.62 -6.99 -7.28
CA ASN A 238 2.85 -7.41 -7.95
C ASN A 238 2.83 -8.92 -8.30
N GLU A 239 2.08 -9.71 -7.55
CA GLU A 239 2.04 -11.17 -7.69
C GLU A 239 0.87 -11.64 -8.58
N ILE A 240 -0.14 -10.80 -8.78
CA ILE A 240 -1.24 -11.06 -9.72
C ILE A 240 -0.76 -10.83 -11.15
N ASP A 241 -0.78 -11.90 -11.95
CA ASP A 241 -0.51 -11.86 -13.38
C ASP A 241 -1.64 -11.20 -14.19
N LEU A 242 -1.56 -11.29 -15.51
CA LEU A 242 -2.59 -10.89 -16.45
C LEU A 242 -3.91 -11.65 -16.20
N VAL A 243 -5.01 -10.91 -16.01
CA VAL A 243 -6.35 -11.46 -15.74
C VAL A 243 -7.33 -11.00 -16.82
N ALA A 244 -8.15 -11.91 -17.34
CA ALA A 244 -9.27 -11.55 -18.21
C ALA A 244 -10.43 -10.95 -17.38
N ASN A 245 -10.88 -9.74 -17.73
CA ASN A 245 -12.01 -9.04 -17.11
C ASN A 245 -12.04 -9.06 -15.56
N PRO A 246 -11.12 -8.34 -14.88
CA PRO A 246 -11.01 -8.38 -13.42
C PRO A 246 -12.23 -7.75 -12.73
N GLN A 247 -12.98 -8.53 -11.94
CA GLN A 247 -14.07 -8.05 -11.09
C GLN A 247 -13.55 -7.58 -9.72
N LEU A 248 -12.66 -6.58 -9.73
CA LEU A 248 -12.10 -6.01 -8.52
C LEU A 248 -13.05 -4.97 -7.91
N LYS A 249 -13.22 -5.04 -6.59
CA LYS A 249 -13.73 -3.93 -5.78
C LYS A 249 -12.60 -3.42 -4.91
N LEU A 250 -12.28 -2.15 -5.04
CA LEU A 250 -11.24 -1.49 -4.26
C LEU A 250 -11.87 -0.37 -3.46
N GLU A 251 -11.62 -0.35 -2.17
CA GLU A 251 -11.99 0.75 -1.28
C GLU A 251 -10.71 1.31 -0.68
N LEU A 252 -10.54 2.63 -0.79
CA LEU A 252 -9.41 3.36 -0.23
C LEU A 252 -9.94 4.34 0.80
N LYS A 253 -9.34 4.34 1.98
CA LYS A 253 -9.53 5.39 2.95
C LYS A 253 -8.42 6.43 2.78
N VAL A 254 -8.79 7.67 2.47
CA VAL A 254 -7.90 8.79 2.19
C VAL A 254 -7.91 9.76 3.38
N GLN A 255 -6.71 10.20 3.77
CA GLN A 255 -6.51 11.11 4.89
C GLN A 255 -7.24 12.44 4.64
N THR A 256 -8.11 12.80 5.56
CA THR A 256 -8.91 14.02 5.54
C THR A 256 -8.91 14.65 6.92
N GLY A 257 -8.63 15.94 7.02
CA GLY A 257 -8.49 16.58 8.31
C GLY A 257 -7.97 18.00 8.23
N TYR A 258 -7.64 18.55 9.39
CA TYR A 258 -6.98 19.86 9.50
C TYR A 258 -6.17 19.98 10.79
N SER A 259 -5.13 20.81 10.76
CA SER A 259 -4.36 21.23 11.93
C SER A 259 -4.53 22.73 12.16
N ASP A 260 -4.81 23.09 13.40
CA ASP A 260 -4.83 24.47 13.87
C ASP A 260 -3.48 24.83 14.49
N LEU A 261 -2.98 26.00 14.12
CA LEU A 261 -1.66 26.49 14.48
C LEU A 261 -1.80 27.79 15.25
N THR A 262 -1.03 27.91 16.34
CA THR A 262 -0.85 29.17 17.05
C THR A 262 0.40 29.86 16.53
N LEU A 263 0.27 31.16 16.24
CA LEU A 263 1.36 32.01 15.79
C LEU A 263 1.59 33.16 16.76
N VAL A 264 2.85 33.56 16.91
CA VAL A 264 3.24 34.80 17.57
C VAL A 264 4.05 35.65 16.58
N PRO A 265 3.48 36.72 16.00
CA PRO A 265 4.21 37.65 15.13
C PRO A 265 5.07 38.63 15.96
N SER A 266 6.17 39.17 15.41
CA SER A 266 7.11 40.05 16.14
C SER A 266 7.38 41.36 15.39
N ALA A 267 7.46 42.50 16.09
CA ALA A 267 7.59 43.86 15.50
C ALA A 267 9.03 44.21 15.14
N THR A 268 9.97 43.70 15.92
CA THR A 268 11.39 44.03 15.92
C THR A 268 12.10 42.80 16.49
N THR A 269 12.57 41.94 15.61
CA THR A 269 13.41 40.75 15.83
C THR A 269 13.74 40.40 17.29
N THR A 270 13.02 39.43 17.89
CA THR A 270 13.69 38.40 18.73
C THR A 270 12.89 37.09 18.93
N ALA A 271 11.56 37.04 18.77
CA ALA A 271 10.84 35.75 18.88
C ALA A 271 9.55 35.73 18.07
N ARG A 272 9.62 35.26 16.82
CA ARG A 272 8.43 34.73 16.13
C ARG A 272 8.34 33.25 16.42
N THR A 273 7.13 32.77 16.68
CA THR A 273 6.95 31.37 17.00
C THR A 273 5.74 30.80 16.28
N MET A 274 5.87 29.53 15.92
CA MET A 274 4.78 28.68 15.49
C MET A 274 4.69 27.52 16.48
N SER A 275 3.49 27.03 16.73
CA SER A 275 3.29 25.76 17.43
C SER A 275 1.94 25.16 17.08
N LEU A 276 1.84 23.84 17.20
CA LEU A 276 0.60 23.12 16.99
C LEU A 276 -0.38 23.40 18.14
N SER A 277 -1.59 23.85 17.81
CA SER A 277 -2.68 23.97 18.79
C SER A 277 -3.43 22.64 18.91
N SER A 278 -3.84 22.07 17.77
CA SER A 278 -4.54 20.79 17.70
C SER A 278 -4.53 20.24 16.26
N THR A 279 -4.72 18.93 16.13
CA THR A 279 -5.03 18.28 14.85
C THR A 279 -6.36 17.56 14.97
N THR A 280 -7.23 17.75 13.98
CA THR A 280 -8.49 17.00 13.81
C THR A 280 -8.37 16.11 12.58
N LEU A 281 -8.45 14.79 12.80
CA LEU A 281 -8.47 13.79 11.74
C LEU A 281 -9.93 13.36 11.53
N VAL A 282 -10.51 13.75 10.39
CA VAL A 282 -11.90 13.44 10.03
C VAL A 282 -11.98 12.03 9.43
N ALA A 283 -11.03 11.71 8.55
CA ALA A 283 -10.84 10.37 8.02
C ALA A 283 -9.36 10.04 8.05
N GLY A 284 -9.05 8.93 8.70
CA GLY A 284 -7.71 8.38 8.83
C GLY A 284 -6.93 8.85 10.05
N SER A 285 -5.67 8.46 10.13
CA SER A 285 -4.85 8.50 11.35
C SER A 285 -3.66 9.46 11.26
N ILE A 286 -3.37 10.04 10.09
CA ILE A 286 -2.09 10.71 9.80
C ILE A 286 -2.33 12.11 9.22
N CYS A 287 -1.46 13.04 9.57
CA CYS A 287 -1.38 14.34 8.91
C CYS A 287 -0.45 14.22 7.68
N PRO A 288 -0.93 14.46 6.45
CA PRO A 288 -0.14 14.38 5.22
C PRO A 288 0.81 15.55 5.01
N VAL A 289 0.54 16.68 5.66
CA VAL A 289 1.17 17.95 5.34
C VAL A 289 2.32 18.24 6.28
N MET A 290 3.32 18.96 5.78
CA MET A 290 4.39 19.57 6.55
C MET A 290 4.45 21.06 6.22
N ILE A 291 4.51 21.88 7.26
CA ILE A 291 4.58 23.34 7.14
C ILE A 291 6.04 23.76 7.18
N ALA A 292 6.44 24.70 6.32
CA ALA A 292 7.81 25.21 6.29
C ALA A 292 8.13 26.11 7.49
N SER A 293 9.42 26.22 7.85
CA SER A 293 9.85 27.12 8.91
C SER A 293 9.63 28.60 8.56
N SER A 294 9.79 29.44 9.58
CA SER A 294 9.87 30.91 9.52
C SER A 294 11.18 31.41 10.14
N TYR A 295 12.19 30.54 10.23
CA TYR A 295 13.43 30.79 10.96
C TYR A 295 14.32 31.83 10.26
N SER A 296 14.56 31.65 8.96
CA SER A 296 15.34 32.58 8.15
C SER A 296 14.47 33.66 7.50
N ALA A 297 14.93 34.91 7.56
CA ALA A 297 14.21 36.05 7.00
C ALA A 297 14.24 36.14 5.46
N THR A 298 15.14 35.41 4.79
CA THR A 298 15.39 35.53 3.34
C THR A 298 15.07 34.27 2.55
N THR A 299 15.00 33.12 3.20
CA THR A 299 14.94 31.81 2.52
C THR A 299 13.78 30.94 2.95
N ASP A 300 13.25 31.15 4.17
CA ASP A 300 12.11 30.39 4.65
C ASP A 300 10.80 31.08 4.26
N THR A 301 9.81 30.29 3.87
CA THR A 301 8.65 30.79 3.13
C THR A 301 7.52 31.25 4.04
N MET A 302 7.37 30.64 5.23
CA MET A 302 6.41 31.09 6.26
C MET A 302 6.85 32.39 6.94
N ASN A 303 8.11 32.79 6.80
CA ASN A 303 8.59 34.10 7.26
C ASN A 303 7.79 35.26 6.65
N SER A 304 7.45 35.16 5.36
CA SER A 304 6.65 36.18 4.66
C SER A 304 5.20 36.20 5.13
N VAL A 305 4.67 35.05 5.56
CA VAL A 305 3.28 34.87 6.01
C VAL A 305 3.08 35.40 7.44
N ILE A 306 4.05 35.15 8.32
CA ILE A 306 4.00 35.49 9.76
C ILE A 306 4.69 36.84 9.98
N GLY A 307 4.29 37.85 9.20
CA GLY A 307 4.95 39.15 9.09
C GLY A 307 5.16 39.92 10.41
N THR A 308 5.69 41.14 10.28
CA THR A 308 5.98 42.05 11.40
C THR A 308 4.72 42.29 12.28
N ALA A 309 4.88 42.47 13.60
CA ALA A 309 3.81 42.40 14.63
C ALA A 309 2.44 43.01 14.28
N GLY A 310 1.41 42.38 14.85
CA GLY A 310 0.05 42.92 14.95
C GLY A 310 -1.04 42.13 14.22
N CYS A 311 -0.72 40.98 13.63
CA CYS A 311 -1.58 40.34 12.63
C CYS A 311 -1.54 38.80 12.68
N SER A 312 -2.72 38.16 12.74
CA SER A 312 -3.02 36.73 12.88
C SER A 312 -2.23 35.93 13.93
N ASN A 313 -2.95 35.47 14.96
CA ASN A 313 -2.46 34.53 15.97
C ASN A 313 -2.79 33.06 15.65
N LYS A 314 -3.52 32.80 14.56
CA LYS A 314 -4.08 31.48 14.24
C LYS A 314 -4.17 31.21 12.74
N LEU A 315 -3.59 30.09 12.32
CA LEU A 315 -3.75 29.53 10.98
C LEU A 315 -4.37 28.15 11.05
N ARG A 316 -5.04 27.76 9.97
CA ARG A 316 -5.47 26.38 9.75
C ARG A 316 -4.88 25.87 8.45
N ALA A 317 -4.27 24.68 8.51
CA ALA A 317 -3.91 23.88 7.34
C ALA A 317 -4.89 22.71 7.25
N ALA A 318 -5.61 22.57 6.13
CA ALA A 318 -6.56 21.50 5.89
C ALA A 318 -6.19 20.67 4.68
N TRP A 319 -6.60 19.41 4.66
CA TRP A 319 -6.31 18.45 3.60
C TRP A 319 -7.47 17.48 3.37
N GLY A 320 -7.60 17.00 2.15
CA GLY A 320 -8.62 16.00 1.81
C GLY A 320 -8.73 15.70 0.30
N PRO A 321 -9.44 14.62 -0.06
CA PRO A 321 -9.73 14.27 -1.45
C PRO A 321 -10.73 15.26 -2.07
N ILE A 322 -10.32 15.95 -3.14
CA ILE A 322 -11.08 16.97 -3.90
C ILE A 322 -11.50 18.22 -3.12
N HIS A 323 -11.84 18.10 -1.85
CA HIS A 323 -12.27 19.18 -0.98
C HIS A 323 -11.74 18.96 0.44
N ASN A 324 -11.82 19.99 1.26
CA ASN A 324 -11.49 19.91 2.69
C ASN A 324 -12.35 20.92 3.47
N SER A 325 -12.02 21.18 4.74
CA SER A 325 -12.79 22.13 5.57
C SER A 325 -12.66 23.60 5.15
N ILE A 326 -11.76 23.92 4.22
CA ILE A 326 -11.50 25.26 3.70
C ILE A 326 -11.96 25.36 2.23
N THR A 327 -11.58 24.40 1.40
CA THR A 327 -11.75 24.41 -0.05
C THR A 327 -12.93 23.57 -0.48
N THR A 328 -13.84 24.19 -1.24
CA THR A 328 -15.06 23.54 -1.73
C THR A 328 -14.81 22.77 -3.04
N ILE A 329 -15.68 21.81 -3.34
CA ILE A 329 -15.69 21.05 -4.60
C ILE A 329 -15.84 21.99 -5.82
N ALA A 330 -16.64 23.05 -5.69
CA ALA A 330 -16.83 24.03 -6.76
C ALA A 330 -15.53 24.78 -7.07
N THR A 331 -14.74 25.12 -6.05
CA THR A 331 -13.44 25.76 -6.24
C THR A 331 -12.47 24.79 -6.91
N SER A 332 -12.32 23.57 -6.39
CA SER A 332 -11.37 22.59 -6.91
C SER A 332 -11.71 22.08 -8.31
N GLY A 333 -13.00 22.01 -8.66
CA GLY A 333 -13.48 21.64 -9.98
C GLY A 333 -13.02 22.60 -11.10
N ASN A 334 -12.61 23.82 -10.78
CA ASN A 334 -12.01 24.72 -11.77
C ASN A 334 -10.56 24.34 -12.08
N TYR A 335 -9.84 23.77 -11.12
CA TYR A 335 -8.40 23.51 -11.22
C TYR A 335 -8.07 22.09 -11.67
N PHE A 336 -8.95 21.12 -11.41
CA PHE A 336 -8.80 19.76 -11.91
C PHE A 336 -9.45 19.56 -13.29
N PRO A 337 -8.88 18.71 -14.16
CA PRO A 337 -9.48 18.39 -15.46
C PRO A 337 -10.73 17.49 -15.36
N PHE A 338 -10.97 16.90 -14.19
CA PHE A 338 -12.13 16.06 -13.89
C PHE A 338 -12.46 16.15 -12.40
N THR A 339 -13.68 15.79 -12.01
CA THR A 339 -14.22 15.96 -10.64
C THR A 339 -14.33 14.64 -9.86
N GLN A 340 -13.74 13.56 -10.37
CA GLN A 340 -13.85 12.20 -9.87
C GLN A 340 -12.49 11.52 -9.88
N SER A 341 -12.19 10.71 -8.87
CA SER A 341 -10.96 9.90 -8.89
C SER A 341 -11.09 8.78 -9.91
N ARG A 342 -9.98 8.37 -10.53
CA ARG A 342 -9.98 7.43 -11.66
C ARG A 342 -9.03 6.27 -11.44
N LEU A 343 -9.51 5.05 -11.58
CA LEU A 343 -8.68 3.85 -11.69
C LEU A 343 -8.42 3.56 -13.17
N ASN A 344 -7.15 3.53 -13.55
CA ASN A 344 -6.71 3.27 -14.92
C ASN A 344 -6.15 1.85 -14.99
N LEU A 345 -6.79 1.01 -15.81
CA LEU A 345 -6.49 -0.41 -15.97
C LEU A 345 -5.99 -0.68 -17.38
N PRO A 346 -4.70 -1.01 -17.56
CA PRO A 346 -4.17 -1.40 -18.86
C PRO A 346 -4.58 -2.82 -19.26
N PHE A 347 -5.14 -2.96 -20.47
CA PHE A 347 -5.45 -4.21 -21.14
C PHE A 347 -4.47 -4.45 -22.27
N TYR A 348 -3.92 -5.66 -22.33
CA TYR A 348 -2.99 -6.11 -23.35
C TYR A 348 -3.63 -7.15 -24.26
N ASP A 349 -3.44 -6.99 -25.57
CA ASP A 349 -3.73 -8.03 -26.56
C ASP A 349 -2.54 -8.99 -26.67
N ILE A 350 -2.74 -10.21 -26.19
CA ILE A 350 -1.72 -11.25 -26.12
C ILE A 350 -1.70 -12.04 -27.43
N ALA A 351 -0.53 -12.13 -28.06
CA ALA A 351 -0.38 -12.81 -29.34
C ALA A 351 -0.67 -14.33 -29.31
N ASN A 352 -0.51 -14.98 -28.15
CA ASN A 352 -0.80 -16.41 -27.92
C ASN A 352 -1.49 -16.62 -26.56
N PRO A 353 -2.84 -16.57 -26.49
CA PRO A 353 -3.57 -16.73 -25.24
C PRO A 353 -3.69 -18.21 -24.77
N THR A 354 -3.31 -19.18 -25.61
CA THR A 354 -3.48 -20.62 -25.36
C THR A 354 -2.73 -21.13 -24.12
N SER A 355 -1.61 -20.51 -23.74
CA SER A 355 -0.86 -20.88 -22.53
C SER A 355 -1.62 -20.53 -21.25
N ILE A 356 -2.25 -19.35 -21.20
CA ILE A 356 -3.07 -18.89 -20.05
C ILE A 356 -4.33 -19.76 -19.93
N VAL A 357 -4.98 -20.07 -21.06
CA VAL A 357 -6.15 -20.95 -21.09
C VAL A 357 -5.82 -22.39 -20.69
N SER A 358 -4.60 -22.87 -20.96
CA SER A 358 -4.19 -24.24 -20.63
C SER A 358 -3.98 -24.51 -19.13
N LYS A 359 -3.69 -23.46 -18.34
CA LYS A 359 -3.47 -23.53 -16.89
C LYS A 359 -4.21 -22.37 -16.20
N PRO A 360 -5.55 -22.46 -16.12
CA PRO A 360 -6.35 -21.35 -15.63
C PRO A 360 -6.09 -21.06 -14.15
N MET A 361 -5.85 -22.07 -13.32
CA MET A 361 -5.62 -21.89 -11.88
C MET A 361 -4.15 -21.59 -11.58
N LYS A 362 -3.89 -20.43 -10.96
CA LYS A 362 -2.59 -20.07 -10.39
C LYS A 362 -2.73 -19.84 -8.88
N THR A 363 -1.95 -20.56 -8.09
CA THR A 363 -1.77 -20.25 -6.66
C THR A 363 -0.72 -19.14 -6.53
N ILE A 364 -1.12 -18.02 -5.96
CA ILE A 364 -0.29 -16.85 -5.68
C ILE A 364 0.02 -16.82 -4.19
N LYS A 365 1.28 -16.57 -3.84
CA LYS A 365 1.70 -16.32 -2.46
C LYS A 365 2.13 -14.86 -2.34
N TYR A 366 1.71 -14.18 -1.28
CA TYR A 366 2.09 -12.79 -1.04
C TYR A 366 2.25 -12.55 0.47
N LEU A 367 3.02 -11.52 0.80
CA LEU A 367 3.16 -11.04 2.18
C LEU A 367 2.03 -10.05 2.49
N ASP A 368 1.33 -10.29 3.59
CA ASP A 368 0.32 -9.40 4.15
C ASP A 368 0.83 -8.85 5.50
N CYS A 369 0.31 -7.72 5.95
CA CYS A 369 0.78 -7.03 7.14
C CYS A 369 -0.36 -6.75 8.11
N TYR A 370 -0.23 -7.20 9.34
CA TYR A 370 -1.03 -6.73 10.46
C TYR A 370 -0.28 -5.62 11.19
N SER A 371 -1.00 -4.60 11.65
CA SER A 371 -0.41 -3.41 12.26
C SER A 371 -1.25 -3.00 13.46
N GLN A 372 -0.61 -2.76 14.60
CA GLN A 372 -1.28 -2.30 15.81
C GLN A 372 -0.40 -1.30 16.56
N MET A 373 -0.98 -0.16 16.92
CA MET A 373 -0.32 0.85 17.75
C MET A 373 -0.53 0.51 19.24
N PHE A 374 0.55 0.58 20.01
CA PHE A 374 0.53 0.47 21.46
C PHE A 374 1.05 1.76 22.09
N GLU A 375 0.21 2.39 22.91
CA GLU A 375 0.52 3.65 23.57
C GLU A 375 0.85 3.41 25.04
N ASP A 376 1.71 4.28 25.60
CA ASP A 376 2.10 4.34 27.02
C ASP A 376 2.84 3.10 27.59
N GLN A 377 2.89 1.99 26.85
CA GLN A 377 3.46 0.73 27.33
C GLN A 377 4.98 0.85 27.56
N ALA A 378 5.69 1.60 26.72
CA ALA A 378 7.12 1.87 26.86
C ALA A 378 7.39 3.19 27.59
N GLY A 379 6.49 3.57 28.51
CA GLY A 379 6.53 4.75 29.35
C GLY A 379 5.88 5.99 28.72
N ILE A 380 5.64 7.01 29.56
CA ILE A 380 4.94 8.26 29.23
C ILE A 380 5.88 9.41 29.57
N GLY A 381 6.01 10.36 28.65
CA GLY A 381 6.74 11.61 28.93
C GLY A 381 8.21 11.43 29.27
N ALA A 382 8.81 12.39 29.97
CA ALA A 382 10.15 12.24 30.54
C ALA A 382 10.20 11.08 31.55
N ILE A 383 11.18 10.20 31.38
CA ILE A 383 11.37 8.99 32.18
C ILE A 383 12.69 9.08 32.92
N THR A 384 12.66 8.87 34.24
CA THR A 384 13.83 8.88 35.14
C THR A 384 14.45 7.50 35.36
N SER A 385 13.78 6.42 34.94
CA SER A 385 14.26 5.04 35.07
C SER A 385 13.75 4.15 33.93
N ASN A 386 14.60 3.24 33.45
CA ASN A 386 14.28 2.30 32.37
C ASN A 386 12.88 1.69 32.51
N LYS A 387 12.11 1.65 31.41
CA LYS A 387 10.75 1.10 31.41
C LYS A 387 10.66 -0.19 30.62
N ASN A 388 10.35 -1.26 31.32
CA ASN A 388 10.07 -2.57 30.71
C ASN A 388 8.67 -2.55 30.11
N PHE A 389 8.52 -3.15 28.93
CA PHE A 389 7.23 -3.34 28.27
C PHE A 389 7.07 -4.81 27.85
N SER A 390 5.83 -5.30 27.92
CA SER A 390 5.47 -6.64 27.50
C SER A 390 4.07 -6.61 26.90
N ILE A 391 4.01 -6.72 25.58
CA ILE A 391 2.85 -6.36 24.78
C ILE A 391 2.34 -7.60 24.04
N PRO A 392 1.13 -8.09 24.35
CA PRO A 392 0.46 -9.11 23.54
C PRO A 392 -0.15 -8.46 22.29
N VAL A 393 0.13 -9.02 21.12
CA VAL A 393 -0.57 -8.65 19.89
C VAL A 393 -1.99 -9.24 19.94
N ALA A 394 -3.01 -8.44 19.61
CA ALA A 394 -4.40 -8.82 19.83
C ALA A 394 -4.86 -10.02 18.97
N SER A 395 -4.30 -10.17 17.77
CA SER A 395 -4.64 -11.22 16.81
C SER A 395 -3.55 -12.30 16.73
N SER A 396 -3.99 -13.54 16.56
CA SER A 396 -3.12 -14.64 16.16
C SER A 396 -3.03 -14.70 14.64
N HIS A 397 -1.82 -14.96 14.14
CA HIS A 397 -1.54 -15.06 12.70
C HIS A 397 -0.86 -16.40 12.39
N LYS A 398 -1.12 -16.92 11.20
CA LYS A 398 -0.46 -18.12 10.65
C LYS A 398 0.75 -17.69 9.83
N ASN A 399 1.76 -18.53 9.72
CA ASN A 399 2.87 -18.35 8.77
C ASN A 399 3.54 -16.96 8.86
N VAL A 400 3.84 -16.54 10.09
CA VAL A 400 4.47 -15.26 10.39
C VAL A 400 5.92 -15.30 9.91
N LYS A 401 6.30 -14.35 9.05
CA LYS A 401 7.65 -14.27 8.50
C LYS A 401 8.52 -13.36 9.34
N TYR A 402 8.05 -12.16 9.69
CA TYR A 402 8.84 -11.24 10.50
C TYR A 402 7.95 -10.27 11.27
N VAL A 403 8.50 -9.80 12.39
CA VAL A 403 7.88 -8.78 13.24
C VAL A 403 8.83 -7.59 13.31
N CYS A 404 8.30 -6.40 13.08
CA CYS A 404 9.04 -5.14 13.20
C CYS A 404 8.33 -4.22 14.19
N VAL A 405 9.10 -3.49 14.99
CA VAL A 405 8.57 -2.50 15.93
C VAL A 405 9.05 -1.12 15.51
N ILE A 406 8.10 -0.23 15.23
CA ILE A 406 8.38 1.14 14.83
C ILE A 406 8.13 2.07 16.03
N PRO A 407 9.15 2.79 16.52
CA PRO A 407 9.01 3.69 17.64
C PRO A 407 8.51 5.08 17.21
N PHE A 408 7.43 5.55 17.83
CA PHE A 408 6.95 6.92 17.75
C PHE A 408 7.04 7.62 19.11
N ALA A 409 7.17 8.93 19.12
CA ALA A 409 7.21 9.69 20.34
C ALA A 409 5.88 9.62 21.10
N ASN A 410 5.95 9.42 22.42
CA ASN A 410 4.82 9.64 23.29
C ASN A 410 4.68 11.15 23.54
N THR A 411 3.56 11.73 23.14
CA THR A 411 3.37 13.19 23.08
C THR A 411 2.70 13.79 24.32
N LYS A 412 2.31 12.96 25.30
CA LYS A 412 1.41 13.34 26.40
C LYS A 412 1.95 14.40 27.36
N THR A 413 3.26 14.63 27.41
CA THR A 413 3.84 15.63 28.32
C THR A 413 4.95 16.49 27.71
N ASP A 414 5.74 16.00 26.75
CA ASP A 414 7.04 16.62 26.45
C ASP A 414 7.42 16.74 24.95
N ASN A 415 6.47 16.63 24.01
CA ASN A 415 6.76 16.74 22.56
C ASN A 415 6.27 18.06 21.93
N TYR A 416 5.06 18.50 22.27
CA TYR A 416 4.46 19.71 21.72
C TYR A 416 4.25 20.75 22.81
N ALA A 417 4.31 22.03 22.44
CA ALA A 417 4.16 23.14 23.37
C ALA A 417 2.74 23.20 23.96
N THR A 418 1.72 22.81 23.18
CA THR A 418 0.31 22.87 23.62
C THR A 418 -0.49 21.63 23.22
N ALA A 419 -0.23 21.04 22.04
CA ALA A 419 -0.99 19.91 21.50
C ALA A 419 -0.62 18.53 22.10
N ILE A 420 -0.55 18.41 23.42
CA ILE A 420 -0.03 17.22 24.14
C ILE A 420 -0.80 15.90 23.88
N THR A 421 -2.03 15.95 23.35
CA THR A 421 -2.81 14.75 23.00
C THR A 421 -2.65 14.32 21.54
N THR A 422 -1.94 15.08 20.72
CA THR A 422 -1.78 14.78 19.30
C THR A 422 -0.62 13.80 19.11
N PRO A 423 -0.78 12.66 18.43
CA PRO A 423 0.33 11.73 18.20
C PRO A 423 1.37 12.32 17.22
N GLN A 424 2.59 11.78 17.23
CA GLN A 424 3.70 12.32 16.42
C GLN A 424 3.36 12.44 14.92
N TYR A 425 2.80 11.36 14.35
CA TYR A 425 2.43 11.26 12.93
C TYR A 425 1.24 12.16 12.51
N ALA A 426 0.51 12.73 13.48
CA ALA A 426 -0.59 13.66 13.24
C ALA A 426 -0.18 15.14 13.32
N SER A 427 1.11 15.45 13.53
CA SER A 427 1.60 16.84 13.54
C SER A 427 2.07 17.30 12.16
N PRO A 428 1.79 18.54 11.76
CA PRO A 428 2.36 19.16 10.56
C PRO A 428 3.79 19.70 10.75
N PHE A 429 4.34 19.61 11.96
CA PHE A 429 5.73 20.00 12.30
C PHE A 429 6.67 18.81 12.47
N ASP A 430 6.21 17.60 12.13
CA ASP A 430 7.01 16.37 12.18
C ASP A 430 6.88 15.60 10.87
N SER A 431 7.95 14.95 10.43
CA SER A 431 7.99 14.14 9.21
C SER A 431 7.48 12.71 9.39
N ALA A 432 7.13 12.30 10.61
CA ALA A 432 6.41 11.06 10.86
C ALA A 432 5.11 11.02 10.02
N PRO A 433 4.76 9.90 9.38
CA PRO A 433 5.18 8.52 9.70
C PRO A 433 6.42 8.03 8.95
N TRP A 434 6.94 8.79 7.99
CA TRP A 434 8.12 8.33 7.23
C TRP A 434 9.37 8.26 8.12
N THR A 435 9.46 9.21 9.03
CA THR A 435 10.48 9.19 10.08
C THR A 435 9.90 8.67 11.38
N PHE A 436 10.80 8.20 12.24
CA PHE A 436 10.47 7.65 13.56
C PHE A 436 11.02 8.55 14.64
N ARG A 437 10.73 8.21 15.90
CA ARG A 437 11.29 8.94 17.04
C ARG A 437 12.83 8.86 17.04
N PRO A 438 13.55 10.00 16.94
CA PRO A 438 15.01 10.01 17.06
C PRO A 438 15.46 9.54 18.45
N GLY A 439 16.60 8.84 18.48
CA GLY A 439 17.21 8.36 19.74
C GLY A 439 16.41 7.28 20.49
N SER A 440 15.35 6.71 19.90
CA SER A 440 14.64 5.57 20.47
C SER A 440 15.64 4.45 20.77
N SER A 441 15.60 3.89 21.97
CA SER A 441 16.58 2.90 22.39
C SER A 441 15.90 1.79 23.19
N THR A 442 15.83 0.61 22.59
CA THR A 442 15.27 -0.59 23.20
C THR A 442 16.39 -1.58 23.50
N ARG A 443 16.47 -2.01 24.75
CA ARG A 443 17.33 -3.10 25.21
C ARG A 443 16.50 -4.36 25.43
N ASP A 444 17.13 -5.52 25.38
CA ASP A 444 16.52 -6.82 25.71
C ASP A 444 15.27 -7.10 24.84
N PHE A 445 15.35 -6.74 23.55
CA PHE A 445 14.26 -6.93 22.60
C PHE A 445 14.01 -8.42 22.38
N GLN A 446 12.76 -8.85 22.54
CA GLN A 446 12.35 -10.23 22.37
C GLN A 446 10.99 -10.31 21.69
N VAL A 447 10.85 -11.31 20.82
CA VAL A 447 9.59 -11.67 20.19
C VAL A 447 9.31 -13.15 20.49
N GLN A 448 8.10 -13.43 20.92
CA GLN A 448 7.63 -14.79 21.18
C GLN A 448 6.47 -15.09 20.24
N VAL A 449 6.54 -16.22 19.52
CA VAL A 449 5.47 -16.72 18.66
C VAL A 449 4.98 -18.05 19.23
N GLY A 450 3.70 -18.11 19.58
CA GLY A 450 3.16 -19.15 20.45
C GLY A 450 3.88 -19.12 21.81
N ASN A 451 4.53 -20.23 22.15
CA ASN A 451 5.35 -20.35 23.36
C ASN A 451 6.85 -20.41 23.08
N LYS A 452 7.29 -20.13 21.84
CA LYS A 452 8.70 -20.18 21.42
C LYS A 452 9.26 -18.77 21.30
N ASN A 453 10.42 -18.52 21.90
CA ASN A 453 11.15 -17.27 21.74
C ASN A 453 11.93 -17.26 20.43
N VAL A 454 11.93 -16.13 19.72
CA VAL A 454 12.68 -15.96 18.47
C VAL A 454 14.18 -15.90 18.74
N PHE A 455 14.58 -15.19 19.80
CA PHE A 455 15.96 -15.12 20.25
C PHE A 455 16.16 -16.05 21.45
N GLN A 456 17.16 -16.94 21.39
CA GLN A 456 17.46 -17.85 22.50
C GLN A 456 18.11 -17.11 23.68
N ASP A 457 19.07 -16.23 23.36
CA ASP A 457 19.77 -15.41 24.34
C ASP A 457 19.24 -13.98 24.38
N VAL A 458 19.21 -13.39 25.57
CA VAL A 458 18.92 -11.97 25.75
C VAL A 458 20.14 -11.17 25.32
N HIS A 459 20.02 -10.42 24.23
CA HIS A 459 21.07 -9.54 23.75
C HIS A 459 20.56 -8.11 23.55
N SER A 460 21.47 -7.15 23.66
CA SER A 460 21.17 -5.75 23.35
C SER A 460 21.03 -5.62 21.84
N TYR A 461 19.86 -5.17 21.38
CA TYR A 461 19.58 -5.06 19.95
C TYR A 461 20.38 -3.90 19.33
N ASP A 462 21.56 -4.23 18.81
CA ASP A 462 22.54 -3.32 18.22
C ASP A 462 22.49 -3.34 16.69
N TRP A 463 23.38 -2.58 16.05
CA TRP A 463 23.42 -2.49 14.59
C TRP A 463 23.78 -3.83 13.93
N MET A 464 24.64 -4.63 14.56
CA MET A 464 25.03 -5.94 14.03
C MET A 464 23.85 -6.92 14.07
N THR A 465 23.13 -6.96 15.19
CA THR A 465 21.88 -7.72 15.32
C THR A 465 20.84 -7.27 14.30
N PHE A 466 20.70 -5.95 14.10
CA PHE A 466 19.81 -5.41 13.07
C PHE A 466 20.21 -5.89 11.68
N LEU A 467 21.50 -5.86 11.33
CA LEU A 467 21.97 -6.38 10.05
C LEU A 467 21.65 -7.87 9.91
N ASP A 468 21.95 -8.69 10.92
CA ASP A 468 21.71 -10.13 10.88
C ASP A 468 20.23 -10.51 10.72
N GLU A 469 19.31 -9.68 11.22
CA GLU A 469 17.87 -9.88 11.10
C GLU A 469 17.28 -9.22 9.84
N PHE A 470 17.71 -8.00 9.51
CA PHE A 470 17.15 -7.19 8.43
C PHE A 470 17.77 -7.51 7.07
N SER A 471 19.06 -7.87 6.99
CA SER A 471 19.73 -8.22 5.73
C SER A 471 19.06 -9.40 5.05
N LYS A 472 18.58 -10.37 5.85
CA LYS A 472 17.91 -11.60 5.39
C LYS A 472 16.53 -11.36 4.80
N LEU A 473 15.87 -10.26 5.17
CA LEU A 473 14.50 -9.96 4.73
C LEU A 473 14.50 -9.69 3.23
N SER A 474 13.97 -10.61 2.43
CA SER A 474 13.92 -10.51 0.96
C SER A 474 15.30 -10.47 0.27
N ALA A 475 16.36 -10.98 0.91
CA ALA A 475 17.64 -11.19 0.23
C ALA A 475 17.53 -12.32 -0.78
N VAL A 476 18.23 -12.19 -1.91
CA VAL A 476 18.37 -13.27 -2.89
C VAL A 476 19.06 -14.45 -2.19
N ASN A 477 18.46 -15.65 -2.27
CA ASN A 477 18.92 -16.86 -1.60
C ASN A 477 18.95 -16.77 -0.05
N GLY A 478 18.14 -15.91 0.59
CA GLY A 478 18.07 -15.84 2.05
C GLY A 478 19.41 -15.44 2.70
N ASP A 479 20.18 -14.59 2.02
CA ASP A 479 21.51 -14.12 2.44
C ASP A 479 22.61 -15.21 2.40
N LEU A 480 22.39 -16.32 1.67
CA LEU A 480 23.44 -17.32 1.40
C LEU A 480 24.55 -16.78 0.48
N SER A 481 24.30 -15.68 -0.23
CA SER A 481 25.26 -14.96 -1.08
C SER A 481 25.35 -13.50 -0.66
N ARG A 482 26.51 -13.05 -0.16
CA ARG A 482 26.78 -11.68 0.36
C ARG A 482 26.62 -10.56 -0.66
N GLU A 483 26.45 -10.87 -1.94
CA GLU A 483 26.62 -9.92 -3.03
C GLU A 483 25.41 -8.99 -3.22
N ILE A 484 24.25 -9.29 -2.61
CA ILE A 484 23.02 -8.51 -2.78
C ILE A 484 22.24 -8.45 -1.45
N SER A 485 22.75 -7.71 -0.47
CA SER A 485 22.02 -7.40 0.76
C SER A 485 21.13 -6.17 0.60
N ASN A 486 20.00 -6.13 1.31
CA ASN A 486 19.05 -5.02 1.26
C ASN A 486 19.58 -3.78 2.02
N GLY A 487 20.41 -2.98 1.36
CA GLY A 487 21.11 -1.83 1.97
C GLY A 487 20.38 -0.48 1.89
N TRP A 488 19.12 -0.39 2.35
CA TRP A 488 18.36 0.88 2.28
C TRP A 488 18.51 1.77 3.52
N ILE A 489 18.81 1.20 4.69
CA ILE A 489 19.03 1.97 5.93
C ILE A 489 20.52 1.91 6.27
N GLY A 490 21.17 3.06 6.34
CA GLY A 490 22.57 3.19 6.79
C GLY A 490 22.69 3.10 8.31
N MET A 491 23.89 2.75 8.79
CA MET A 491 24.20 2.68 10.22
C MET A 491 23.92 4.00 10.94
N ASP A 492 24.29 5.12 10.33
CA ASP A 492 24.04 6.49 10.81
C ASP A 492 22.54 6.75 10.99
N LYS A 493 21.73 6.45 9.97
CA LYS A 493 20.28 6.61 10.00
C LYS A 493 19.63 5.72 11.05
N TRP A 494 20.07 4.46 11.16
CA TRP A 494 19.53 3.54 12.15
C TRP A 494 19.88 3.94 13.58
N GLN A 495 21.12 4.36 13.83
CA GLN A 495 21.57 4.74 15.17
C GLN A 495 20.90 6.01 15.70
N THR A 496 20.63 6.98 14.81
CA THR A 496 20.21 8.33 15.21
C THR A 496 18.71 8.58 15.01
N ALA A 497 18.12 8.09 13.93
CA ALA A 497 16.78 8.46 13.49
C ALA A 497 15.79 7.29 13.51
N GLN A 498 16.16 6.16 12.90
CA GLN A 498 15.25 5.08 12.50
C GLN A 498 15.65 3.74 13.13
N ARG A 499 15.78 3.71 14.46
CA ARG A 499 16.12 2.47 15.18
C ARG A 499 14.93 1.53 15.26
N ILE A 500 14.72 0.75 14.20
CA ILE A 500 13.66 -0.26 14.11
C ILE A 500 14.21 -1.61 14.58
N PRO A 501 13.69 -2.18 15.68
CA PRO A 501 13.92 -3.58 16.00
C PRO A 501 13.09 -4.48 15.08
N ALA A 502 13.75 -5.45 14.45
CA ALA A 502 13.13 -6.46 13.61
C ALA A 502 13.54 -7.87 14.08
N ALA A 503 12.63 -8.83 13.96
CA ALA A 503 12.87 -10.22 14.28
C ALA A 503 12.30 -11.11 13.18
N ASP A 504 13.14 -11.94 12.57
CA ASP A 504 12.71 -12.99 11.66
C ASP A 504 12.06 -14.13 12.45
N CYS A 505 10.75 -14.27 12.25
CA CYS A 505 9.90 -15.25 12.93
C CYS A 505 9.72 -16.53 12.10
N SER A 506 10.17 -16.54 10.84
CA SER A 506 9.97 -17.67 9.92
C SER A 506 10.62 -18.97 10.42
N ARG A 507 11.68 -18.86 11.22
CA ARG A 507 12.37 -19.97 11.88
C ARG A 507 11.57 -20.72 12.96
N ILE A 508 10.51 -20.11 13.50
CA ILE A 508 9.70 -20.71 14.57
C ILE A 508 8.20 -20.76 14.26
N SER A 509 7.75 -20.05 13.22
CA SER A 509 6.34 -19.99 12.85
C SER A 509 5.91 -21.22 12.06
N GLU A 510 4.70 -21.69 12.33
CA GLU A 510 4.07 -22.81 11.62
C GLU A 510 3.13 -22.28 10.52
N ALA A 511 3.14 -22.92 9.35
CA ALA A 511 2.40 -22.43 8.18
C ALA A 511 0.87 -22.50 8.35
N ASP A 512 0.37 -23.57 8.97
CA ASP A 512 -1.07 -23.88 8.98
C ASP A 512 -1.78 -23.51 10.29
N VAL A 513 -1.03 -23.17 11.34
CA VAL A 513 -1.54 -22.99 12.72
C VAL A 513 -1.47 -21.52 13.13
N PRO A 514 -2.59 -20.90 13.59
CA PRO A 514 -2.53 -19.55 14.13
C PRO A 514 -1.74 -19.54 15.43
N GLN A 515 -0.78 -18.62 15.55
CA GLN A 515 0.06 -18.48 16.73
C GLN A 515 -0.10 -17.08 17.34
N SER A 516 -0.16 -17.02 18.67
CA SER A 516 -0.15 -15.76 19.41
C SER A 516 1.22 -15.10 19.32
N ILE A 517 1.29 -13.77 19.27
CA ILE A 517 2.56 -13.05 19.20
C ILE A 517 2.66 -12.14 20.42
N LYS A 518 3.82 -12.17 21.09
CA LYS A 518 4.13 -11.31 22.21
C LYS A 518 5.48 -10.64 21.98
N ILE A 519 5.56 -9.36 22.29
CA ILE A 519 6.75 -8.54 22.11
C ILE A 519 7.13 -7.96 23.46
N SER A 520 8.42 -7.99 23.79
CA SER A 520 8.92 -7.41 25.02
C SER A 520 10.26 -6.75 24.84
N GLY A 521 10.57 -5.83 25.75
CA GLY A 521 11.86 -5.18 25.83
C GLY A 521 11.87 -4.10 26.91
N THR A 522 12.96 -3.35 26.94
CA THR A 522 13.19 -2.28 27.91
C THR A 522 13.50 -0.99 27.17
N ASN A 523 12.66 0.03 27.31
CA ASN A 523 12.98 1.37 26.85
C ASN A 523 13.99 2.01 27.81
N ILE A 524 15.18 2.31 27.28
CA ILE A 524 16.27 2.96 28.01
C ILE A 524 16.40 4.45 27.67
N ALA A 525 15.57 4.98 26.77
CA ALA A 525 15.55 6.40 26.47
C ALA A 525 14.95 7.20 27.64
N THR A 526 15.33 8.47 27.74
CA THR A 526 14.85 9.40 28.78
C THR A 526 13.44 9.93 28.54
N GLN A 527 12.73 9.41 27.53
CA GLN A 527 11.30 9.69 27.34
C GLN A 527 10.53 8.45 26.87
N GLY A 528 9.22 8.48 27.03
CA GLY A 528 8.26 7.46 26.62
C GLY A 528 8.13 7.30 25.10
N THR A 529 7.79 6.08 24.69
CA THR A 529 7.64 5.71 23.27
C THR A 529 6.31 5.01 23.05
N ASN A 530 5.62 5.38 21.98
CA ASN A 530 4.52 4.60 21.44
C ASN A 530 5.08 3.63 20.40
N LEU A 531 4.61 2.38 20.39
CA LEU A 531 5.17 1.32 19.56
C LEU A 531 4.15 0.85 18.52
N LEU A 532 4.43 1.09 17.25
CA LEU A 532 3.69 0.49 16.15
C LEU A 532 4.29 -0.88 15.84
N VAL A 533 3.54 -1.92 16.11
CA VAL A 533 3.93 -3.29 15.83
C VAL A 533 3.43 -3.67 14.45
N LEU A 534 4.34 -4.11 13.58
CA LEU A 534 4.04 -4.71 12.29
C LEU A 534 4.33 -6.20 12.35
N VAL A 535 3.30 -7.01 12.08
CA VAL A 535 3.41 -8.46 11.92
C VAL A 535 3.23 -8.77 10.44
N VAL A 536 4.28 -9.24 9.78
CA VAL A 536 4.20 -9.66 8.38
C VAL A 536 4.09 -11.17 8.29
N TYR A 537 3.09 -11.63 7.56
CA TYR A 537 2.76 -13.04 7.41
C TYR A 537 2.46 -13.36 5.95
N GLU A 538 2.71 -14.59 5.54
CA GLU A 538 2.48 -15.01 4.15
C GLU A 538 1.09 -15.63 4.00
N ARG A 539 0.38 -15.19 2.96
CA ARG A 539 -0.92 -15.72 2.55
C ARG A 539 -0.83 -16.33 1.17
N SER A 540 -1.73 -17.26 0.89
CA SER A 540 -1.92 -17.84 -0.44
C SER A 540 -3.34 -17.58 -0.94
N LEU A 541 -3.48 -17.25 -2.22
CA LEU A 541 -4.75 -17.08 -2.93
C LEU A 541 -4.70 -17.92 -4.21
N GLU A 542 -5.79 -18.60 -4.54
CA GLU A 542 -5.94 -19.24 -5.85
C GLU A 542 -6.74 -18.32 -6.78
N LEU A 543 -6.23 -18.13 -8.00
CA LEU A 543 -6.79 -17.23 -8.99
C LEU A 543 -7.01 -18.00 -10.30
N ASP A 544 -8.22 -17.94 -10.85
CA ASP A 544 -8.51 -18.44 -12.20
C ASP A 544 -8.28 -17.30 -13.22
N GLN A 545 -7.46 -17.56 -14.23
CA GLN A 545 -7.03 -16.56 -15.22
C GLN A 545 -7.94 -16.54 -16.46
N SER A 546 -8.89 -17.49 -16.56
CA SER A 546 -9.68 -17.74 -17.78
C SER A 546 -11.10 -17.17 -17.73
N VAL A 547 -11.75 -17.15 -16.57
CA VAL A 547 -13.07 -16.51 -16.28
C VAL A 547 -13.20 -16.42 -14.76
N VAL A 548 -13.31 -15.24 -14.12
CA VAL A 548 -13.49 -15.21 -12.65
C VAL A 548 -14.39 -14.09 -12.14
N ALA A 549 -15.61 -14.51 -11.78
CA ALA A 549 -16.19 -14.09 -10.51
C ALA A 549 -15.39 -14.79 -9.39
N ILE A 550 -14.99 -14.03 -8.37
CA ILE A 550 -14.28 -14.53 -7.19
C ILE A 550 -15.25 -15.44 -6.43
N TYR A 551 -15.06 -16.76 -6.51
CA TYR A 551 -15.77 -17.70 -5.66
C TYR A 551 -14.86 -18.07 -4.49
N ILE A 552 -15.24 -17.62 -3.30
CA ILE A 552 -14.74 -18.22 -2.06
C ILE A 552 -15.33 -19.64 -2.05
N ASP A 553 -14.48 -20.66 -1.94
CA ASP A 553 -14.92 -22.06 -1.91
C ASP A 553 -16.09 -22.25 -0.92
N SER A 554 -17.30 -22.38 -1.45
CA SER A 554 -18.47 -22.80 -0.68
C SER A 554 -18.34 -24.31 -0.45
N ASN A 555 -18.23 -24.71 0.82
CA ASN A 555 -18.29 -26.11 1.24
C ASN A 555 -19.72 -26.64 1.10
N ASP A 556 -20.23 -26.72 -0.13
CA ASP A 556 -21.58 -27.21 -0.39
C ASP A 556 -21.63 -28.73 -0.22
N TYR A 557 -22.24 -29.14 0.90
CA TYR A 557 -22.50 -30.52 1.25
C TYR A 557 -23.70 -31.06 0.48
N ILE A 558 -23.59 -32.28 -0.04
CA ILE A 558 -24.76 -33.00 -0.56
C ILE A 558 -25.64 -33.41 0.62
N ASN A 559 -26.87 -32.92 0.68
CA ASN A 559 -27.79 -33.19 1.80
C ASN A 559 -28.69 -34.41 1.60
N PHE A 560 -28.52 -35.16 0.49
CA PHE A 560 -29.38 -36.27 0.09
C PHE A 560 -28.61 -37.42 -0.59
N GLY A 561 -29.26 -38.58 -0.70
CA GLY A 561 -28.74 -39.73 -1.45
C GLY A 561 -27.52 -40.42 -0.84
N LYS A 562 -26.81 -41.20 -1.67
CA LYS A 562 -25.73 -42.13 -1.27
C LYS A 562 -24.54 -41.43 -0.59
N HIS A 563 -24.27 -40.19 -0.94
CA HIS A 563 -23.11 -39.42 -0.47
C HIS A 563 -23.49 -38.24 0.42
N LYS A 564 -24.55 -38.40 1.22
CA LYS A 564 -25.00 -37.38 2.17
C LYS A 564 -23.87 -36.96 3.12
N SER A 565 -23.77 -35.66 3.40
CA SER A 565 -22.74 -35.04 4.26
C SER A 565 -21.32 -35.05 3.70
N LYS A 566 -21.14 -35.39 2.42
CA LYS A 566 -19.87 -35.19 1.70
C LYS A 566 -19.98 -34.00 0.77
N THR A 567 -18.87 -33.31 0.53
CA THR A 567 -18.83 -32.21 -0.43
C THR A 567 -18.89 -32.75 -1.86
N ILE A 568 -19.43 -31.97 -2.80
CA ILE A 568 -19.49 -32.39 -4.21
C ILE A 568 -18.10 -32.73 -4.80
N HIS A 569 -17.05 -32.08 -4.28
CA HIS A 569 -15.65 -32.32 -4.65
C HIS A 569 -15.13 -33.69 -4.21
N GLU A 570 -15.44 -34.13 -2.99
CA GLU A 570 -15.07 -35.46 -2.50
C GLU A 570 -15.81 -36.57 -3.27
N VAL A 571 -17.08 -36.33 -3.58
CA VAL A 571 -17.90 -37.28 -4.34
C VAL A 571 -17.38 -37.41 -5.77
N TYR A 572 -16.96 -36.32 -6.41
CA TYR A 572 -16.36 -36.39 -7.74
C TYR A 572 -15.06 -37.23 -7.76
N LYS A 573 -14.22 -37.12 -6.73
CA LYS A 573 -12.98 -37.91 -6.63
C LYS A 573 -13.24 -39.40 -6.44
N THR A 574 -14.28 -39.75 -5.67
CA THR A 574 -14.56 -41.13 -5.25
C THR A 574 -15.58 -41.86 -6.14
N ASP A 575 -16.59 -41.16 -6.65
CA ASP A 575 -17.67 -41.71 -7.46
C ASP A 575 -18.12 -40.71 -8.56
N PRO A 576 -17.28 -40.48 -9.61
CA PRO A 576 -17.62 -39.56 -10.70
C PRO A 576 -18.90 -39.94 -11.44
N GLY A 577 -19.26 -41.23 -11.45
CA GLY A 577 -20.50 -41.72 -12.06
C GLY A 577 -21.75 -41.20 -11.33
N TYR A 578 -21.70 -41.11 -10.00
CA TYR A 578 -22.77 -40.50 -9.22
C TYR A 578 -22.93 -39.01 -9.53
N CYS A 579 -21.84 -38.26 -9.68
CA CYS A 579 -21.88 -36.85 -10.08
C CYS A 579 -22.52 -36.66 -11.47
N ARG A 580 -22.20 -37.53 -12.43
CA ARG A 580 -22.83 -37.52 -13.76
C ARG A 580 -24.32 -37.86 -13.72
N TRP A 581 -24.72 -38.81 -12.88
CA TRP A 581 -26.15 -39.09 -12.65
C TRP A 581 -26.85 -37.87 -12.04
N LEU A 582 -26.21 -37.23 -11.06
CA LEU A 582 -26.74 -36.09 -10.32
C LEU A 582 -27.01 -34.88 -11.23
N LEU A 583 -26.15 -34.63 -12.22
CA LEU A 583 -26.33 -33.58 -13.24
C LEU A 583 -27.64 -33.74 -14.03
N ASN A 584 -28.11 -34.97 -14.22
CA ASN A 584 -29.30 -35.26 -15.02
C ASN A 584 -30.61 -35.21 -14.21
N GLN A 585 -30.57 -34.95 -12.91
CA GLN A 585 -31.76 -34.94 -12.04
C GLN A 585 -32.30 -33.50 -11.87
N LYS A 586 -33.27 -33.13 -12.72
CA LYS A 586 -33.87 -31.77 -12.79
C LYS A 586 -34.69 -31.31 -11.57
N GLY A 587 -34.57 -31.97 -10.41
CA GLY A 587 -35.28 -31.59 -9.17
C GLY A 587 -34.49 -31.81 -7.88
N LEU A 588 -33.27 -32.36 -7.96
CA LEU A 588 -32.41 -32.60 -6.79
C LEU A 588 -31.31 -31.55 -6.64
N VAL A 589 -31.04 -30.80 -7.70
CA VAL A 589 -30.04 -29.73 -7.74
C VAL A 589 -30.74 -28.52 -8.34
N GLU A 590 -30.85 -27.42 -7.59
CA GLU A 590 -31.40 -26.17 -8.11
C GLU A 590 -30.52 -25.66 -9.25
N GLY A 591 -31.13 -25.21 -10.34
CA GLY A 591 -30.43 -24.93 -11.62
C GLY A 591 -29.26 -23.92 -11.50
N GLU A 592 -29.30 -23.03 -10.51
CA GLU A 592 -28.30 -21.99 -10.24
C GLU A 592 -27.37 -22.30 -9.05
N SER A 593 -27.53 -23.45 -8.38
CA SER A 593 -26.69 -23.83 -7.22
C SER A 593 -25.22 -24.07 -7.59
N ASP A 594 -24.31 -23.92 -6.63
CA ASP A 594 -22.88 -24.15 -6.85
C ASP A 594 -22.60 -25.62 -7.24
N ILE A 595 -23.41 -26.56 -6.74
CA ILE A 595 -23.40 -27.97 -7.18
C ILE A 595 -23.74 -28.09 -8.68
N SER A 596 -24.79 -27.39 -9.15
CA SER A 596 -25.18 -27.37 -10.58
C SER A 596 -24.04 -26.83 -11.45
N LYS A 597 -23.47 -25.70 -11.05
CA LYS A 597 -22.36 -25.03 -11.76
C LYS A 597 -21.12 -25.91 -11.81
N PHE A 598 -20.76 -26.56 -10.69
CA PHE A 598 -19.65 -27.51 -10.62
C PHE A 598 -19.85 -28.69 -11.57
N LEU A 599 -21.04 -29.31 -11.56
CA LEU A 599 -21.35 -30.46 -12.40
C LEU A 599 -21.38 -30.10 -13.88
N ALA A 600 -21.97 -28.96 -14.24
CA ALA A 600 -21.98 -28.43 -15.60
C ALA A 600 -20.56 -28.14 -16.11
N ARG A 601 -19.66 -27.62 -15.27
CA ARG A 601 -18.25 -27.42 -15.64
C ARG A 601 -17.51 -28.73 -15.89
N LYS A 602 -17.82 -29.80 -15.15
CA LYS A 602 -17.14 -31.10 -15.27
C LYS A 602 -17.68 -31.96 -16.42
N PHE A 603 -18.98 -31.92 -16.68
CA PHE A 603 -19.66 -32.81 -17.63
C PHE A 603 -20.47 -32.06 -18.72
N GLY A 604 -20.29 -30.75 -18.90
CA GLY A 604 -21.07 -29.96 -19.87
C GLY A 604 -20.92 -30.38 -21.33
N ASN A 605 -19.82 -31.06 -21.69
CA ASN A 605 -19.56 -31.62 -23.01
C ASN A 605 -19.77 -33.15 -23.05
N ASP A 606 -20.50 -33.71 -22.09
CA ASP A 606 -20.77 -35.14 -22.02
C ASP A 606 -21.80 -35.57 -23.09
N ASP A 607 -21.43 -36.56 -23.90
CA ASP A 607 -22.21 -37.05 -25.04
C ASP A 607 -23.26 -38.12 -24.70
N GLY A 608 -23.48 -38.37 -23.40
CA GLY A 608 -24.45 -39.34 -22.90
C GLY A 608 -24.02 -40.80 -23.05
N SER A 609 -22.88 -41.10 -23.67
CA SER A 609 -22.35 -42.46 -23.81
C SER A 609 -21.58 -42.93 -22.58
N PHE A 610 -21.39 -44.24 -22.42
CA PHE A 610 -20.84 -44.85 -21.20
C PHE A 610 -19.53 -44.19 -20.75
N LEU A 611 -19.48 -43.72 -19.50
CA LEU A 611 -18.28 -43.11 -18.89
C LEU A 611 -17.32 -44.19 -18.39
N MET A 612 -16.07 -44.18 -18.86
CA MET A 612 -15.04 -45.05 -18.31
C MET A 612 -14.63 -44.57 -16.91
N THR A 613 -14.85 -45.38 -15.89
CA THR A 613 -14.46 -45.05 -14.49
C THR A 613 -13.09 -45.62 -14.10
N TRP A 614 -12.45 -46.35 -15.02
CA TRP A 614 -11.16 -47.02 -14.84
C TRP A 614 -10.42 -47.15 -16.18
N GLY A 615 -9.15 -47.58 -16.15
CA GLY A 615 -8.33 -47.81 -17.36
C GLY A 615 -7.67 -46.56 -17.94
N LYS A 616 -7.02 -46.70 -19.10
CA LYS A 616 -6.22 -45.67 -19.79
C LYS A 616 -7.01 -44.39 -20.07
N TYR A 617 -8.30 -44.52 -20.39
CA TYR A 617 -9.19 -43.40 -20.72
C TYR A 617 -10.23 -43.12 -19.62
N LYS A 618 -9.83 -43.26 -18.35
CA LYS A 618 -10.67 -42.89 -17.19
C LYS A 618 -11.20 -41.45 -17.34
N LEU A 619 -12.48 -41.27 -17.02
CA LEU A 619 -13.28 -40.05 -17.17
C LEU A 619 -13.59 -39.61 -18.62
N LYS A 620 -13.27 -40.43 -19.63
CA LYS A 620 -13.75 -40.21 -21.00
C LYS A 620 -14.94 -41.11 -21.31
N THR A 621 -15.80 -40.64 -22.20
CA THR A 621 -16.93 -41.43 -22.71
C THR A 621 -16.45 -42.38 -23.81
N ILE A 622 -17.14 -43.49 -24.03
CA ILE A 622 -16.78 -44.46 -25.08
C ILE A 622 -16.81 -43.86 -26.50
N LYS A 623 -17.67 -42.88 -26.79
CA LYS A 623 -17.66 -42.17 -28.09
C LYS A 623 -16.45 -41.23 -28.23
N GLN A 624 -16.06 -40.54 -27.15
CA GLN A 624 -14.81 -39.77 -27.14
C GLN A 624 -13.59 -40.67 -27.32
N ILE A 625 -13.61 -41.86 -26.73
CA ILE A 625 -12.54 -42.85 -26.90
C ILE A 625 -12.52 -43.36 -28.34
N GLN A 626 -13.68 -43.63 -28.96
CA GLN A 626 -13.76 -44.04 -30.36
C GLN A 626 -13.07 -43.06 -31.30
N ALA A 627 -13.27 -41.76 -31.07
CA ALA A 627 -12.67 -40.69 -31.87
C ALA A 627 -11.15 -40.55 -31.67
N ILE A 628 -10.59 -41.10 -30.59
CA ILE A 628 -9.17 -40.97 -30.22
C ILE A 628 -8.39 -42.26 -30.52
N ASP A 629 -8.97 -43.42 -30.19
CA ASP A 629 -8.30 -44.72 -30.18
C ASP A 629 -9.34 -45.85 -30.33
N THR A 630 -9.71 -46.13 -31.58
CA THR A 630 -10.67 -47.19 -31.92
C THR A 630 -10.14 -48.58 -31.54
N ASN A 631 -8.83 -48.81 -31.64
CA ASN A 631 -8.18 -50.09 -31.27
C ASN A 631 -8.38 -50.43 -29.79
N TYR A 632 -8.44 -49.42 -28.93
CA TYR A 632 -8.73 -49.63 -27.51
C TYR A 632 -10.15 -50.16 -27.26
N LEU A 633 -11.13 -49.75 -28.08
CA LEU A 633 -12.50 -50.27 -27.99
C LEU A 633 -12.60 -51.72 -28.48
N GLU A 634 -11.87 -52.08 -29.53
CA GLU A 634 -11.77 -53.47 -30.01
C GLU A 634 -11.18 -54.40 -28.94
N TRP A 635 -10.12 -53.94 -28.27
CA TRP A 635 -9.55 -54.62 -27.11
C TRP A 635 -10.58 -54.74 -25.96
N LEU A 636 -11.33 -53.67 -25.67
CA LEU A 636 -12.36 -53.65 -24.63
C LEU A 636 -13.48 -54.65 -24.90
N SER A 637 -13.93 -54.77 -26.15
CA SER A 637 -14.95 -55.75 -26.57
C SER A 637 -14.47 -57.19 -26.39
N SER A 638 -13.18 -57.43 -26.65
CA SER A 638 -12.53 -58.74 -26.61
C SER A 638 -12.12 -59.17 -25.19
N ASN A 639 -11.97 -58.22 -24.26
CA ASN A 639 -11.51 -58.46 -22.90
C ASN A 639 -12.49 -59.33 -22.07
N GLU A 640 -11.96 -60.36 -21.42
CA GLU A 640 -12.75 -61.35 -20.67
C GLU A 640 -13.41 -60.77 -19.41
N PHE A 641 -12.78 -59.80 -18.75
CA PHE A 641 -13.38 -59.07 -17.63
C PHE A 641 -14.60 -58.26 -18.08
N VAL A 642 -14.51 -57.58 -19.22
CA VAL A 642 -15.61 -56.77 -19.76
C VAL A 642 -16.77 -57.67 -20.21
N LYS A 643 -16.45 -58.81 -20.83
CA LYS A 643 -17.44 -59.84 -21.23
C LYS A 643 -18.22 -60.42 -20.06
N THR A 644 -17.55 -60.69 -18.94
CA THR A 644 -18.15 -61.44 -17.82
C THR A 644 -18.74 -60.54 -16.73
N LYS A 645 -18.14 -59.37 -16.48
CA LYS A 645 -18.51 -58.49 -15.35
C LYS A 645 -19.22 -57.20 -15.76
N MET A 646 -19.17 -56.79 -17.03
CA MET A 646 -19.66 -55.48 -17.48
C MET A 646 -20.54 -55.55 -18.74
N PRO A 647 -21.70 -56.24 -18.70
CA PRO A 647 -22.54 -56.49 -19.88
C PRO A 647 -23.08 -55.21 -20.53
N LYS A 648 -23.35 -54.15 -19.75
CA LYS A 648 -23.81 -52.85 -20.27
C LYS A 648 -22.73 -52.14 -21.09
N LEU A 649 -21.49 -52.10 -20.58
CA LEU A 649 -20.36 -51.51 -21.30
C LEU A 649 -20.08 -52.28 -22.58
N LYS A 650 -20.08 -53.62 -22.51
CA LYS A 650 -19.89 -54.47 -23.69
C LYS A 650 -20.91 -54.18 -24.78
N THR A 651 -22.20 -54.12 -24.43
CA THR A 651 -23.28 -53.89 -25.40
C THR A 651 -23.11 -52.55 -26.11
N GLU A 652 -22.73 -51.50 -25.39
CA GLU A 652 -22.55 -50.16 -25.97
C GLU A 652 -21.26 -50.06 -26.81
N VAL A 653 -20.17 -50.72 -26.41
CA VAL A 653 -18.94 -50.80 -27.22
C VAL A 653 -19.18 -51.59 -28.49
N ASP A 654 -19.86 -52.75 -28.41
CA ASP A 654 -20.17 -53.60 -29.57
C ASP A 654 -21.13 -52.90 -30.56
N LYS A 655 -21.97 -51.96 -30.10
CA LYS A 655 -22.79 -51.11 -30.98
C LYS A 655 -21.98 -50.04 -31.69
N LEU A 656 -20.94 -49.50 -31.06
CA LEU A 656 -20.09 -48.46 -31.64
C LEU A 656 -19.07 -49.02 -32.64
N LEU A 657 -18.71 -50.31 -32.51
CA LEU A 657 -17.76 -50.99 -33.40
C LEU A 657 -18.43 -51.66 -34.62
N LYS A 658 -19.77 -51.66 -34.69
CA LYS A 658 -20.52 -52.00 -35.91
C LYS A 658 -20.67 -50.77 -36.77
#